data_AF-A0A8J3B7K9-F1
#
_entry.id   AF-A0A8J3B7K9-F1
#
_cell.length_a   1.000
_cell.length_b   1.000
_cell.length_c   1.000
_cell.angle_alpha   90.00
_cell.angle_beta   90.00
_cell.angle_gamma   90.00
#
_symmetry.space_group_name_H-M   'P 1'
#
loop_
_entity.id
_entity.type
_entity.pdbx_description
1 polymer ?
#
loop_
_entity_poly.entity_id
_entity_poly.type
_entity_poly.pdbx_seq_one_letter_code
_entity_poly.pdbx_strand_id
1 'polypeptide(L)'
;MAKTQTAQGMAFRPLKLEGQTLKTHRDEVLQLTRETGHYAGLTKLELKERNPILYNKMFSRLRAGVVHARETAKRIAASPIVEQEGELCFTLYNPAGDSLMTSTGIIIHVGTMGAAIKYMIENGWEENPGIRPGDIFTNNDCLLGNVHPCDVHTIVPIFWEDQLVGWVGGVTHVIDTGALGPGSMTMGPVQRFGDGYQITCRKTGENDRPLRDWLHESQRSIRTTRYWLLDERTRIAGCHMIRDLVLDLIREVGIDNYMRFAYEIVEDGRRSLIRRIKSMTVPGKYRAVAFVDVGYKHPDVQVPPYAKVDTIMHAPHEITIHPDGTWKLDFEGSSRWGWHSFNAQPVSFTSGIWVMMTQTLIPTELVNDGAYYATQFRLPRGTWQNPDDRRTAHSYAWHFLVSAWSAIWRSLSTAYFARGYLEEVNAGNANTSNWLQGGGFNQYDEIHAVNSFEAASEGTGAGAVKDGLDHAAAIWNPEGDMGDMEIWELAEPLIYLGRNVKANTGGYGKYRGGCGYETLRMVYNAKDWTMFFMGNGYMVSDWGLMGGYPSATGYRFEAHGTDLKERIEKGLPIPLGPDADPDHPEYEKLMQARTIKRDKQTMTTETIFENYDLYLNYLRGGPGFGDPIERDPAKIEADLNGGYLLPRYAEKVYGAVIYQDEQGRWHVDREATQKRREEIRKERIARAKPTREWMKEERERILRKEASVQVRHMFATSFQLSPKFLAEFKRFWDLPEDWNLTEEELEVPTFGSKHRMSVEQLPDVKRLVLVEE
;
A
#
# COMPACT_ATOMS: atom_id res chain seq x y z
N MET A 1 -42.79 -52.80 -4.42
CA MET A 1 -41.80 -52.53 -3.35
C MET A 1 -40.50 -52.12 -4.01
N ALA A 2 -40.31 -50.81 -4.20
CA ALA A 2 -39.10 -50.23 -4.76
C ALA A 2 -38.09 -50.03 -3.61
N LYS A 3 -36.90 -50.62 -3.74
CA LYS A 3 -35.79 -50.39 -2.80
C LYS A 3 -34.95 -49.22 -3.31
N THR A 4 -34.97 -48.18 -2.50
CA THR A 4 -34.09 -47.01 -2.47
C THR A 4 -32.61 -47.42 -2.55
N GLN A 5 -31.91 -46.97 -3.59
CA GLN A 5 -30.44 -46.89 -3.57
C GLN A 5 -30.06 -45.61 -2.83
N THR A 6 -29.44 -45.81 -1.67
CA THR A 6 -28.83 -44.78 -0.84
C THR A 6 -27.61 -44.19 -1.53
N ALA A 7 -27.54 -42.86 -1.54
CA ALA A 7 -26.36 -42.09 -1.88
C ALA A 7 -25.19 -42.53 -0.99
N GLN A 8 -24.23 -43.25 -1.59
CA GLN A 8 -22.95 -43.54 -0.96
C GLN A 8 -22.14 -42.26 -0.92
N GLY A 9 -21.72 -41.89 0.30
CA GLY A 9 -20.89 -40.73 0.53
C GLY A 9 -19.57 -40.80 -0.23
N MET A 10 -19.24 -39.70 -0.90
CA MET A 10 -17.88 -39.40 -1.32
C MET A 10 -16.98 -39.36 -0.08
N ALA A 11 -16.28 -40.46 0.18
CA ALA A 11 -15.19 -40.49 1.13
C ALA A 11 -14.06 -39.58 0.62
N PHE A 12 -13.74 -38.53 1.38
CA PHE A 12 -12.60 -37.66 1.14
C PHE A 12 -11.32 -38.51 1.02
N ARG A 13 -10.75 -38.57 -0.19
CA ARG A 13 -9.39 -39.06 -0.41
C ARG A 13 -8.42 -37.98 0.04
N PRO A 14 -7.42 -38.27 0.91
CA PRO A 14 -6.34 -37.34 1.14
C PRO A 14 -5.66 -37.04 -0.19
N LEU A 15 -5.42 -35.76 -0.51
CA LEU A 15 -4.52 -35.34 -1.58
C LEU A 15 -3.08 -35.64 -1.13
N LYS A 16 -2.72 -36.92 -1.09
CA LYS A 16 -1.34 -37.31 -1.36
C LYS A 16 -1.12 -36.95 -2.83
N LEU A 17 0.00 -36.32 -3.18
CA LEU A 17 0.41 -36.19 -4.59
C LEU A 17 0.77 -37.60 -5.11
N GLU A 18 -0.20 -38.52 -5.22
CA GLU A 18 -0.08 -39.92 -5.67
C GLU A 18 0.28 -39.97 -7.17
N GLY A 19 1.40 -39.36 -7.56
CA GLY A 19 1.83 -39.21 -8.95
C GLY A 19 1.14 -38.08 -9.72
N GLN A 20 0.41 -37.19 -9.05
CA GLN A 20 -0.10 -35.96 -9.69
C GLN A 20 0.99 -34.89 -9.73
N THR A 21 1.04 -34.13 -10.83
CA THR A 21 1.85 -32.90 -10.92
C THR A 21 1.20 -31.78 -10.11
N LEU A 22 1.98 -30.76 -9.74
CA LEU A 22 1.47 -29.57 -9.03
C LEU A 22 0.37 -28.86 -9.82
N LYS A 23 0.50 -28.85 -11.15
CA LYS A 23 -0.49 -28.25 -12.03
C LYS A 23 -1.82 -29.01 -11.97
N THR A 24 -1.79 -30.33 -12.16
CA THR A 24 -3.02 -31.14 -12.12
C THR A 24 -3.72 -31.02 -10.78
N HIS A 25 -2.95 -31.05 -9.69
CA HIS A 25 -3.46 -30.86 -8.33
C HIS A 25 -4.16 -29.50 -8.15
N ARG A 26 -3.52 -28.41 -8.57
CA ARG A 26 -4.11 -27.06 -8.49
C ARG A 26 -5.35 -26.91 -9.38
N ASP A 27 -5.31 -27.45 -10.59
CA ASP A 27 -6.42 -27.40 -11.54
C ASP A 27 -7.66 -28.11 -10.95
N GLU A 28 -7.48 -29.24 -10.26
CA GLU A 28 -8.54 -29.96 -9.54
C GLU A 28 -9.12 -29.10 -8.39
N VAL A 29 -8.28 -28.49 -7.55
CA VAL A 29 -8.72 -27.59 -6.47
C VAL A 29 -9.57 -26.44 -7.02
N LEU A 30 -9.13 -25.81 -8.11
CA LEU A 30 -9.86 -24.69 -8.72
C LEU A 30 -11.15 -25.14 -9.39
N GLN A 31 -11.16 -26.29 -10.06
CA GLN A 31 -12.36 -26.86 -10.67
C GLN A 31 -13.42 -27.12 -9.60
N LEU A 32 -13.07 -27.83 -8.52
CA LEU A 32 -13.98 -28.12 -7.41
C LEU A 32 -14.49 -26.84 -6.74
N THR A 33 -13.63 -25.83 -6.63
CA THR A 33 -14.02 -24.53 -6.09
C THR A 33 -15.09 -23.85 -6.94
N ARG A 34 -14.93 -23.85 -8.26
CA ARG A 34 -15.92 -23.28 -9.19
C ARG A 34 -17.24 -24.06 -9.19
N GLU A 35 -17.18 -25.39 -9.18
CA GLU A 35 -18.38 -26.24 -9.26
C GLU A 35 -19.22 -26.19 -7.98
N THR A 36 -18.59 -26.05 -6.82
CA THR A 36 -19.28 -26.15 -5.52
C THR A 36 -19.49 -24.80 -4.84
N GLY A 37 -18.73 -23.76 -5.20
CA GLY A 37 -18.67 -22.50 -4.45
C GLY A 37 -17.96 -22.60 -3.09
N HIS A 38 -17.27 -23.72 -2.83
CA HIS A 38 -16.48 -23.99 -1.62
C HIS A 38 -15.04 -24.29 -2.02
N TYR A 39 -14.07 -23.71 -1.33
CA TYR A 39 -12.66 -23.93 -1.63
C TYR A 39 -12.32 -25.44 -1.56
N ALA A 40 -11.66 -25.93 -2.61
CA ALA A 40 -11.33 -27.35 -2.80
C ALA A 40 -12.54 -28.31 -2.71
N GLY A 41 -13.77 -27.84 -2.97
CA GLY A 41 -14.98 -28.66 -2.88
C GLY A 41 -15.46 -28.95 -1.45
N LEU A 42 -14.87 -28.29 -0.45
CA LEU A 42 -15.10 -28.58 0.97
C LEU A 42 -16.44 -28.04 1.47
N THR A 43 -17.51 -28.78 1.21
CA THR A 43 -18.86 -28.52 1.75
C THR A 43 -18.95 -28.79 3.26
N LYS A 44 -18.06 -29.64 3.81
CA LYS A 44 -17.89 -29.89 5.25
C LYS A 44 -16.42 -29.75 5.65
N LEU A 45 -16.17 -29.37 6.89
CA LEU A 45 -14.84 -29.27 7.47
C LEU A 45 -14.64 -30.45 8.44
N GLU A 46 -14.35 -31.63 7.91
CA GLU A 46 -14.38 -32.91 8.65
C GLU A 46 -13.45 -32.91 9.87
N LEU A 47 -12.22 -32.39 9.74
CA LEU A 47 -11.29 -32.30 10.86
C LEU A 47 -11.78 -31.28 11.89
N LYS A 48 -12.22 -30.09 11.46
CA LYS A 48 -12.77 -29.07 12.37
C LYS A 48 -14.01 -29.56 13.11
N GLU A 49 -14.90 -30.26 12.42
CA GLU A 49 -16.19 -30.74 12.96
C GLU A 49 -16.02 -31.97 13.86
N ARG A 50 -15.20 -32.97 13.46
CA ARG A 50 -15.05 -34.21 14.24
C ARG A 50 -13.95 -34.14 15.30
N ASN A 51 -12.91 -33.35 15.09
CA ASN A 51 -11.79 -33.21 16.02
C ASN A 51 -11.37 -31.73 16.18
N PRO A 52 -12.24 -30.89 16.74
CA PRO A 52 -11.97 -29.46 16.90
C PRO A 52 -10.75 -29.19 17.77
N ILE A 53 -10.43 -30.07 18.72
CA ILE A 53 -9.25 -29.93 19.59
C ILE A 53 -7.98 -30.03 18.76
N LEU A 54 -7.88 -31.05 17.90
CA LEU A 54 -6.72 -31.22 17.03
C LEU A 54 -6.60 -30.08 16.00
N TYR A 55 -7.72 -29.67 15.40
CA TYR A 55 -7.76 -28.52 14.49
C TYR A 55 -7.18 -27.26 15.15
N ASN A 56 -7.67 -26.91 16.35
CA ASN A 56 -7.20 -25.74 17.09
C ASN A 56 -5.75 -25.90 17.59
N LYS A 57 -5.32 -27.11 17.95
CA LYS A 57 -3.92 -27.37 18.32
C LYS A 57 -2.98 -27.07 17.16
N MET A 58 -3.30 -27.54 15.94
CA MET A 58 -2.51 -27.27 14.74
C MET A 58 -2.52 -25.79 14.37
N PHE A 59 -3.69 -25.15 14.39
CA PHE A 59 -3.81 -23.71 14.16
C PHE A 59 -2.95 -22.90 15.13
N SER A 60 -3.09 -23.14 16.43
CA SER A 60 -2.36 -22.40 17.46
C SER A 60 -0.85 -22.57 17.31
N ARG A 61 -0.37 -23.80 17.15
CA ARG A 61 1.07 -24.09 17.04
C ARG A 61 1.70 -23.53 15.77
N LEU A 62 1.07 -23.72 14.61
CA LEU A 62 1.61 -23.20 13.36
C LEU A 62 1.57 -21.67 13.32
N ARG A 63 0.48 -21.04 13.81
CA ARG A 63 0.38 -19.58 13.87
C ARG A 63 1.44 -18.99 14.81
N ALA A 64 1.62 -19.57 15.99
CA ALA A 64 2.68 -19.16 16.90
C ALA A 64 4.07 -19.31 16.26
N GLY A 65 4.26 -20.37 15.47
CA GLY A 65 5.47 -20.63 14.72
C GLY A 65 5.84 -19.56 13.70
N VAL A 66 4.90 -19.18 12.82
CA VAL A 66 5.15 -18.13 11.81
C VAL A 66 5.39 -16.75 12.47
N VAL A 67 4.69 -16.44 13.55
CA VAL A 67 4.93 -15.22 14.35
C VAL A 67 6.33 -15.25 14.99
N HIS A 68 6.70 -16.37 15.60
CA HIS A 68 8.02 -16.53 16.22
C HIS A 68 9.17 -16.47 15.21
N ALA A 69 8.97 -17.04 14.02
CA ALA A 69 9.95 -16.96 12.92
C ALA A 69 10.21 -15.51 12.51
N ARG A 70 9.15 -14.69 12.33
CA ARG A 70 9.28 -13.25 12.07
C ARG A 70 10.09 -12.54 13.17
N GLU A 71 9.66 -12.67 14.42
CA GLU A 71 10.24 -11.92 15.54
C GLU A 71 11.70 -12.32 15.83
N THR A 72 12.06 -13.58 15.55
CA THR A 72 13.42 -14.07 15.74
C THR A 72 14.32 -13.70 14.57
N ALA A 73 13.88 -13.96 13.34
CA ALA A 73 14.71 -13.79 12.16
C ALA A 73 15.01 -12.31 11.88
N LYS A 74 14.10 -11.39 12.20
CA LYS A 74 14.33 -9.94 11.99
C LYS A 74 15.60 -9.41 12.65
N ARG A 75 16.02 -10.03 13.76
CA ARG A 75 17.24 -9.68 14.52
C ARG A 75 18.55 -10.02 13.81
N ILE A 76 18.49 -10.67 12.64
CA ILE A 76 19.66 -10.95 11.79
C ILE A 76 20.01 -9.73 10.91
N ALA A 77 19.01 -8.93 10.54
CA ALA A 77 19.18 -7.83 9.61
C ALA A 77 20.05 -6.71 10.21
N ALA A 78 20.82 -6.04 9.35
CA ALA A 78 21.46 -4.76 9.70
C ALA A 78 20.60 -3.55 9.30
N SER A 79 19.60 -3.73 8.42
CA SER A 79 18.72 -2.68 7.97
C SER A 79 17.68 -2.38 9.06
N PRO A 80 17.53 -1.12 9.53
CA PRO A 80 16.50 -0.76 10.50
C PRO A 80 15.08 -1.07 10.00
N ILE A 81 14.86 -1.00 8.67
CA ILE A 81 13.59 -1.36 8.01
C ILE A 81 13.13 -2.77 8.41
N VAL A 82 14.06 -3.72 8.53
CA VAL A 82 13.73 -5.10 8.89
C VAL A 82 13.85 -5.31 10.39
N GLU A 83 14.94 -4.86 11.01
CA GLU A 83 15.28 -5.17 12.40
C GLU A 83 14.35 -4.49 13.42
N GLN A 84 14.10 -3.20 13.20
CA GLN A 84 13.29 -2.35 14.08
C GLN A 84 11.83 -2.30 13.60
N GLU A 85 11.57 -1.70 12.43
CA GLU A 85 10.22 -1.48 11.90
C GLU A 85 9.47 -2.80 11.61
N GLY A 86 10.22 -3.86 11.29
CA GLY A 86 9.66 -5.17 11.06
C GLY A 86 8.97 -5.32 9.71
N GLU A 87 9.53 -4.71 8.66
CA GLU A 87 9.02 -4.82 7.28
C GLU A 87 9.49 -6.11 6.61
N LEU A 88 9.06 -7.19 7.23
CA LEU A 88 9.21 -8.58 6.80
C LEU A 88 7.94 -9.37 7.14
N CYS A 89 7.68 -10.43 6.38
CA CYS A 89 6.53 -11.31 6.57
C CYS A 89 6.90 -12.75 6.23
N PHE A 90 6.37 -13.70 6.99
CA PHE A 90 6.50 -15.13 6.71
C PHE A 90 5.13 -15.82 6.62
N THR A 91 4.95 -16.60 5.56
CA THR A 91 3.66 -17.22 5.23
C THR A 91 3.84 -18.69 4.88
N LEU A 92 2.98 -19.53 5.44
CA LEU A 92 2.90 -20.96 5.15
C LEU A 92 1.81 -21.21 4.10
N TYR A 93 2.12 -22.02 3.08
CA TYR A 93 1.24 -22.34 1.97
C TYR A 93 1.05 -23.86 1.80
N ASN A 94 -0.11 -24.25 1.26
CA ASN A 94 -0.36 -25.63 0.84
C ASN A 94 0.30 -25.89 -0.53
N PRO A 95 0.34 -27.15 -1.03
CA PRO A 95 0.94 -27.46 -2.33
C PRO A 95 0.43 -26.65 -3.53
N ALA A 96 -0.85 -26.21 -3.50
CA ALA A 96 -1.45 -25.40 -4.57
C ALA A 96 -1.06 -23.91 -4.53
N GLY A 97 -0.27 -23.50 -3.53
CA GLY A 97 0.19 -22.12 -3.35
C GLY A 97 -0.82 -21.22 -2.65
N ASP A 98 -1.78 -21.79 -1.91
CA ASP A 98 -2.74 -21.02 -1.12
C ASP A 98 -2.29 -20.94 0.35
N SER A 99 -2.39 -19.74 0.93
CA SER A 99 -1.89 -19.49 2.29
C SER A 99 -2.76 -20.19 3.34
N LEU A 100 -2.12 -20.76 4.37
CA LEU A 100 -2.79 -21.32 5.55
C LEU A 100 -2.85 -20.29 6.67
N MET A 101 -1.71 -19.62 6.89
CA MET A 101 -1.49 -18.62 7.93
C MET A 101 -0.21 -17.83 7.67
N THR A 102 -0.11 -16.69 8.33
CA THR A 102 0.95 -15.71 8.16
C THR A 102 1.36 -15.12 9.51
N SER A 103 2.59 -14.62 9.60
CA SER A 103 2.92 -13.59 10.60
C SER A 103 2.14 -12.31 10.31
N THR A 104 2.22 -11.32 11.20
CA THR A 104 1.87 -9.94 10.85
C THR A 104 3.03 -9.23 10.12
N GLY A 105 3.03 -7.90 10.03
CA GLY A 105 3.95 -7.11 9.20
C GLY A 105 3.40 -6.82 7.81
N ILE A 106 4.25 -6.82 6.78
CA ILE A 106 3.89 -6.57 5.36
C ILE A 106 3.11 -7.71 4.71
N ILE A 107 1.89 -7.97 5.21
CA ILE A 107 1.09 -9.14 4.84
C ILE A 107 0.49 -9.08 3.43
N ILE A 108 0.67 -7.99 2.68
CA ILE A 108 0.32 -7.96 1.25
C ILE A 108 1.00 -9.09 0.46
N HIS A 109 2.20 -9.50 0.91
CA HIS A 109 2.99 -10.56 0.29
C HIS A 109 2.45 -11.97 0.52
N VAL A 110 1.42 -12.14 1.37
CA VAL A 110 0.63 -13.37 1.41
C VAL A 110 0.16 -13.71 0.00
N GLY A 111 -0.44 -12.75 -0.70
CA GLY A 111 -0.92 -12.92 -2.06
C GLY A 111 0.20 -12.94 -3.10
N THR A 112 1.23 -12.10 -2.97
CA THR A 112 2.27 -11.99 -4.01
C THR A 112 3.22 -13.20 -4.04
N MET A 113 3.61 -13.76 -2.88
CA MET A 113 4.39 -15.00 -2.83
C MET A 113 3.53 -16.20 -3.27
N GLY A 114 2.24 -16.21 -2.90
CA GLY A 114 1.28 -17.20 -3.42
C GLY A 114 1.17 -17.15 -4.94
N ALA A 115 1.10 -15.96 -5.55
CA ALA A 115 1.10 -15.78 -7.00
C ALA A 115 2.42 -16.24 -7.64
N ALA A 116 3.58 -15.98 -7.02
CA ALA A 116 4.86 -16.49 -7.51
C ALA A 116 4.91 -18.04 -7.50
N ILE A 117 4.41 -18.68 -6.43
CA ILE A 117 4.26 -20.15 -6.36
C ILE A 117 3.32 -20.63 -7.48
N LYS A 118 2.16 -20.02 -7.63
CA LYS A 118 1.17 -20.36 -8.67
C LYS A 118 1.75 -20.18 -10.07
N TYR A 119 2.62 -19.19 -10.29
CA TYR A 119 3.30 -18.99 -11.57
C TYR A 119 4.27 -20.13 -11.88
N MET A 120 5.07 -20.56 -10.90
CA MET A 120 5.93 -21.75 -11.04
C MET A 120 5.11 -23.00 -11.41
N ILE A 121 3.95 -23.19 -10.75
CA ILE A 121 3.03 -24.31 -11.02
C ILE A 121 2.52 -24.28 -12.47
N GLU A 122 2.09 -23.13 -12.98
CA GLU A 122 1.52 -23.03 -14.34
C GLU A 122 2.56 -23.18 -15.46
N ASN A 123 3.82 -22.82 -15.18
CA ASN A 123 4.86 -22.68 -16.20
C ASN A 123 5.93 -23.78 -16.12
N GLY A 124 5.62 -24.94 -15.53
CA GLY A 124 6.46 -26.14 -15.67
C GLY A 124 7.74 -26.14 -14.84
N TRP A 125 7.80 -25.36 -13.74
CA TRP A 125 8.97 -25.38 -12.83
C TRP A 125 9.24 -26.76 -12.23
N GLU A 126 8.21 -27.60 -12.10
CA GLU A 126 8.33 -28.99 -11.66
C GLU A 126 9.21 -29.82 -12.60
N GLU A 127 9.17 -29.55 -13.90
CA GLU A 127 9.98 -30.22 -14.92
C GLU A 127 11.36 -29.56 -15.06
N ASN A 128 11.38 -28.23 -15.16
CA ASN A 128 12.60 -27.44 -15.33
C ASN A 128 12.42 -26.06 -14.68
N PRO A 129 13.23 -25.69 -13.67
CA PRO A 129 14.49 -26.31 -13.21
C PRO A 129 14.31 -27.50 -12.25
N GLY A 130 13.09 -27.96 -12.03
CA GLY A 130 12.75 -28.96 -11.03
C GLY A 130 12.62 -28.34 -9.63
N ILE A 131 11.79 -28.96 -8.80
CA ILE A 131 11.55 -28.56 -7.40
C ILE A 131 11.94 -29.74 -6.51
N ARG A 132 12.99 -29.57 -5.70
CA ARG A 132 13.55 -30.64 -4.86
C ARG A 132 13.65 -30.22 -3.39
N PRO A 133 13.71 -31.19 -2.45
CA PRO A 133 14.02 -30.88 -1.06
C PRO A 133 15.32 -30.09 -0.92
N GLY A 134 15.29 -29.00 -0.16
CA GLY A 134 16.44 -28.12 0.06
C GLY A 134 16.74 -27.12 -1.06
N ASP A 135 15.90 -27.04 -2.10
CA ASP A 135 15.96 -25.94 -3.07
C ASP A 135 15.52 -24.62 -2.42
N ILE A 136 16.13 -23.51 -2.86
CA ILE A 136 15.78 -22.15 -2.45
C ILE A 136 15.45 -21.36 -3.72
N PHE A 137 14.25 -20.78 -3.77
CA PHE A 137 13.84 -19.89 -4.84
C PHE A 137 13.84 -18.44 -4.37
N THR A 138 14.21 -17.51 -5.24
CA THR A 138 14.12 -16.07 -5.00
C THR A 138 13.31 -15.40 -6.10
N ASN A 139 12.48 -14.43 -5.72
CA ASN A 139 11.62 -13.71 -6.65
C ASN A 139 11.35 -12.28 -6.17
N ASN A 140 11.30 -11.32 -7.07
CA ASN A 140 10.69 -10.01 -6.82
C ASN A 140 9.96 -9.47 -8.07
N ASP A 141 9.74 -10.30 -9.09
CA ASP A 141 9.23 -9.85 -10.37
C ASP A 141 7.81 -9.28 -10.27
N CYS A 142 7.71 -7.98 -10.54
CA CYS A 142 6.45 -7.25 -10.47
C CYS A 142 5.46 -7.72 -11.54
N LEU A 143 5.90 -8.19 -12.71
CA LEU A 143 4.99 -8.68 -13.76
C LEU A 143 4.22 -9.95 -13.36
N LEU A 144 4.70 -10.66 -12.33
CA LEU A 144 4.01 -11.81 -11.75
C LEU A 144 2.98 -11.43 -10.68
N GLY A 145 2.97 -10.16 -10.27
CA GLY A 145 2.07 -9.67 -9.24
C GLY A 145 2.74 -9.14 -7.97
N ASN A 146 4.08 -9.09 -7.91
CA ASN A 146 4.75 -8.44 -6.78
C ASN A 146 4.42 -6.94 -6.73
N VAL A 147 4.57 -6.33 -5.54
CA VAL A 147 4.29 -4.90 -5.36
C VAL A 147 5.31 -4.06 -6.09
N HIS A 148 6.58 -4.22 -5.74
CA HIS A 148 7.70 -3.53 -6.34
C HIS A 148 9.01 -4.34 -6.13
N PRO A 149 10.12 -3.98 -6.77
CA PRO A 149 11.32 -4.82 -6.79
C PRO A 149 12.01 -4.96 -5.44
N CYS A 150 11.87 -3.95 -4.57
CA CYS A 150 12.54 -3.95 -3.26
C CYS A 150 11.91 -4.92 -2.25
N ASP A 151 10.72 -5.46 -2.53
CA ASP A 151 10.17 -6.55 -1.72
C ASP A 151 10.63 -7.90 -2.28
N VAL A 152 11.65 -8.48 -1.66
CA VAL A 152 12.31 -9.70 -2.18
C VAL A 152 11.78 -10.92 -1.45
N HIS A 153 11.26 -11.88 -2.23
CA HIS A 153 10.76 -13.15 -1.73
C HIS A 153 11.87 -14.21 -1.70
N THR A 154 11.90 -15.01 -0.65
CA THR A 154 12.55 -16.33 -0.60
C THR A 154 11.46 -17.38 -0.42
N ILE A 155 11.42 -18.38 -1.30
CA ILE A 155 10.39 -19.43 -1.29
C ILE A 155 11.09 -20.78 -1.19
N VAL A 156 10.72 -21.57 -0.18
CA VAL A 156 11.29 -22.89 0.10
C VAL A 156 10.17 -23.96 0.05
N PRO A 157 10.31 -25.03 -0.74
CA PRO A 157 9.38 -26.14 -0.73
C PRO A 157 9.55 -27.00 0.53
N ILE A 158 8.45 -27.52 1.07
CA ILE A 158 8.43 -28.38 2.25
C ILE A 158 8.07 -29.81 1.80
N PHE A 159 8.95 -30.77 2.09
CA PHE A 159 8.78 -32.17 1.69
C PHE A 159 8.63 -33.11 2.89
N TRP A 160 7.76 -34.12 2.76
CA TRP A 160 7.61 -35.24 3.68
C TRP A 160 7.66 -36.55 2.89
N GLU A 161 8.60 -37.45 3.22
CA GLU A 161 8.76 -38.75 2.52
C GLU A 161 8.75 -38.61 0.99
N ASP A 162 9.56 -37.68 0.47
CA ASP A 162 9.69 -37.34 -0.96
C ASP A 162 8.47 -36.68 -1.63
N GLN A 163 7.41 -36.37 -0.88
CA GLN A 163 6.25 -35.64 -1.39
C GLN A 163 6.24 -34.18 -0.94
N LEU A 164 5.90 -33.26 -1.85
CA LEU A 164 5.68 -31.86 -1.49
C LEU A 164 4.40 -31.72 -0.66
N VAL A 165 4.51 -31.18 0.54
CA VAL A 165 3.38 -30.97 1.47
C VAL A 165 3.03 -29.50 1.67
N GLY A 166 3.79 -28.58 1.08
CA GLY A 166 3.53 -27.16 1.12
C GLY A 166 4.76 -26.33 0.77
N TRP A 167 4.64 -25.03 1.00
CA TRP A 167 5.71 -24.06 0.78
C TRP A 167 5.79 -23.11 1.97
N VAL A 168 6.95 -22.51 2.17
CA VAL A 168 7.08 -21.32 3.02
C VAL A 168 7.66 -20.19 2.18
N GLY A 169 7.02 -19.02 2.28
CA GLY A 169 7.52 -17.77 1.73
C GLY A 169 7.96 -16.83 2.84
N GLY A 170 9.13 -16.23 2.68
CA GLY A 170 9.62 -15.12 3.48
C GLY A 170 9.88 -13.91 2.60
N VAL A 171 9.45 -12.72 3.02
CA VAL A 171 9.73 -11.45 2.35
C VAL A 171 10.41 -10.49 3.30
N THR A 172 11.28 -9.65 2.77
CA THR A 172 11.79 -8.45 3.44
C THR A 172 11.79 -7.32 2.43
N HIS A 173 11.48 -6.11 2.88
CA HIS A 173 11.77 -4.91 2.13
C HIS A 173 13.27 -4.59 2.21
N VAL A 174 13.97 -4.60 1.07
CA VAL A 174 15.38 -4.20 0.99
C VAL A 174 15.51 -2.71 0.69
N ILE A 175 16.62 -2.08 1.09
CA ILE A 175 16.82 -0.62 0.93
C ILE A 175 16.85 -0.19 -0.55
N ASP A 176 17.50 -0.96 -1.40
CA ASP A 176 17.72 -0.63 -2.81
C ASP A 176 17.88 -1.92 -3.64
N THR A 177 17.47 -1.84 -4.91
CA THR A 177 17.65 -2.91 -5.90
C THR A 177 18.43 -2.47 -7.14
N GLY A 178 19.20 -1.38 -7.06
CA GLY A 178 20.00 -0.90 -8.19
C GLY A 178 19.18 -0.24 -9.29
N ALA A 179 18.05 0.37 -8.95
CA ALA A 179 17.30 1.20 -9.89
C ALA A 179 18.08 2.49 -10.24
N LEU A 180 17.60 3.24 -11.25
CA LEU A 180 18.23 4.51 -11.64
C LEU A 180 18.33 5.48 -10.47
N GLY A 181 17.23 5.69 -9.74
CA GLY A 181 17.23 6.49 -8.51
C GLY A 181 17.81 5.71 -7.32
N PRO A 182 18.58 6.36 -6.42
CA PRO A 182 19.12 5.70 -5.23
C PRO A 182 18.09 5.67 -4.07
N GLY A 183 17.40 4.54 -3.89
CA GLY A 183 16.39 4.33 -2.85
C GLY A 183 15.51 3.13 -3.17
N SER A 184 14.39 2.94 -2.44
CA SER A 184 13.44 1.87 -2.75
C SER A 184 12.24 2.37 -3.55
N MET A 185 11.66 3.49 -3.14
CA MET A 185 10.51 4.16 -3.76
C MET A 185 10.96 5.12 -4.88
N THR A 186 11.72 4.60 -5.84
CA THR A 186 12.56 5.46 -6.69
C THR A 186 11.81 6.30 -7.71
N MET A 187 12.38 7.47 -7.99
CA MET A 187 12.06 8.35 -9.11
C MET A 187 13.13 8.22 -10.20
N GLY A 188 12.74 8.44 -11.46
CA GLY A 188 13.63 8.30 -12.61
C GLY A 188 13.26 7.16 -13.55
N PRO A 189 13.07 5.91 -13.07
CA PRO A 189 12.58 4.83 -13.92
C PRO A 189 11.20 5.17 -14.49
N VAL A 190 11.12 5.22 -15.82
CA VAL A 190 9.85 5.37 -16.56
C VAL A 190 9.42 4.07 -17.22
N GLN A 191 10.26 3.04 -17.13
CA GLN A 191 10.08 1.71 -17.70
C GLN A 191 10.75 0.67 -16.80
N ARG A 192 10.38 -0.61 -16.94
CA ARG A 192 11.04 -1.75 -16.28
C ARG A 192 12.57 -1.73 -16.46
N PHE A 193 13.05 -1.24 -17.59
CA PHE A 193 14.48 -1.08 -17.88
C PHE A 193 15.04 0.10 -17.09
N GLY A 194 15.74 -0.20 -15.99
CA GLY A 194 16.22 0.78 -15.03
C GLY A 194 15.41 0.83 -13.72
N ASP A 195 14.36 0.02 -13.61
CA ASP A 195 13.49 -0.11 -12.42
C ASP A 195 14.00 -1.22 -11.48
N GLY A 196 15.31 -1.27 -11.26
CA GLY A 196 15.96 -2.22 -10.35
C GLY A 196 16.18 -3.64 -10.88
N TYR A 197 16.84 -4.46 -10.06
CA TYR A 197 17.17 -5.85 -10.30
C TYR A 197 15.92 -6.74 -10.15
N GLN A 198 15.49 -7.36 -11.25
CA GLN A 198 14.25 -8.12 -11.33
C GLN A 198 14.54 -9.62 -11.45
N ILE A 199 13.98 -10.41 -10.54
CA ILE A 199 14.25 -11.83 -10.34
C ILE A 199 12.93 -12.58 -10.50
N THR A 200 12.84 -13.41 -11.54
CA THR A 200 11.63 -14.18 -11.88
C THR A 200 11.79 -15.62 -11.40
N CYS A 201 11.29 -15.93 -10.20
CA CYS A 201 11.28 -17.28 -9.60
C CYS A 201 12.58 -18.10 -9.82
N ARG A 202 13.74 -17.46 -9.62
CA ARG A 202 15.06 -18.09 -9.86
C ARG A 202 15.35 -19.10 -8.77
N LYS A 203 15.84 -20.29 -9.13
CA LYS A 203 16.49 -21.19 -8.17
C LYS A 203 17.84 -20.59 -7.80
N THR A 204 17.97 -20.12 -6.56
CA THR A 204 19.14 -19.39 -6.04
C THR A 204 19.91 -20.18 -4.99
N GLY A 205 19.40 -21.34 -4.57
CA GLY A 205 20.09 -22.26 -3.68
C GLY A 205 19.64 -23.70 -3.88
N GLU A 206 20.51 -24.63 -3.51
CA GLU A 206 20.28 -26.07 -3.53
C GLU A 206 20.92 -26.68 -2.28
N ASN A 207 20.34 -27.76 -1.76
CA ASN A 207 20.81 -28.41 -0.52
C ASN A 207 20.97 -27.42 0.65
N ASP A 208 19.98 -26.55 0.85
CA ASP A 208 19.94 -25.50 1.88
C ASP A 208 21.09 -24.47 1.77
N ARG A 209 21.72 -24.34 0.60
CA ARG A 209 22.87 -23.44 0.39
C ARG A 209 22.66 -22.53 -0.82
N PRO A 210 22.80 -21.20 -0.67
CA PRO A 210 22.80 -20.29 -1.81
C PRO A 210 23.93 -20.60 -2.80
N LEU A 211 23.63 -20.44 -4.08
CA LEU A 211 24.56 -20.64 -5.18
C LEU A 211 25.55 -19.48 -5.26
N ARG A 212 26.83 -19.78 -5.58
CA ARG A 212 27.90 -18.77 -5.56
C ARG A 212 27.76 -17.73 -6.67
N ASP A 213 27.34 -18.15 -7.86
CA ASP A 213 27.07 -17.27 -9.00
C ASP A 213 25.94 -16.30 -8.69
N TRP A 214 24.84 -16.77 -8.08
CA TRP A 214 23.77 -15.93 -7.55
C TRP A 214 24.30 -14.89 -6.56
N LEU A 215 25.08 -15.32 -5.57
CA LEU A 215 25.65 -14.41 -4.57
C LEU A 215 26.50 -13.32 -5.21
N HIS A 216 27.41 -13.69 -6.11
CA HIS A 216 28.29 -12.72 -6.76
C HIS A 216 27.55 -11.75 -7.68
N GLU A 217 26.52 -12.21 -8.40
CA GLU A 217 25.73 -11.40 -9.34
C GLU A 217 24.79 -10.44 -8.61
N SER A 218 24.03 -10.93 -7.63
CA SER A 218 23.06 -10.12 -6.89
C SER A 218 23.74 -9.00 -6.10
N GLN A 219 24.83 -9.31 -5.39
CA GLN A 219 25.54 -8.35 -4.54
C GLN A 219 26.13 -7.16 -5.32
N ARG A 220 26.56 -7.36 -6.56
CA ARG A 220 27.13 -6.27 -7.38
C ARG A 220 26.09 -5.47 -8.16
N SER A 221 24.82 -5.90 -8.12
CA SER A 221 23.73 -5.28 -8.86
C SER A 221 23.00 -4.22 -8.03
N ILE A 222 23.39 -4.01 -6.76
CA ILE A 222 22.71 -3.14 -5.81
C ILE A 222 23.72 -2.29 -5.03
N ARG A 223 23.29 -1.19 -4.40
CA ARG A 223 24.17 -0.28 -3.66
C ARG A 223 24.48 -0.79 -2.25
N THR A 224 23.44 -1.11 -1.48
CA THR A 224 23.49 -1.44 -0.04
C THR A 224 23.82 -2.92 0.24
N THR A 225 24.99 -3.38 -0.22
CA THR A 225 25.35 -4.82 -0.32
C THR A 225 25.29 -5.58 1.00
N ARG A 226 25.83 -5.01 2.09
CA ARG A 226 25.83 -5.67 3.41
C ARG A 226 24.41 -5.87 3.94
N TYR A 227 23.53 -4.90 3.71
CA TYR A 227 22.12 -4.94 4.10
C TYR A 227 21.38 -6.03 3.33
N TRP A 228 21.49 -6.04 1.99
CA TRP A 228 20.92 -7.08 1.12
C TRP A 228 21.29 -8.50 1.56
N LEU A 229 22.57 -8.71 1.89
CA LEU A 229 23.06 -10.02 2.32
C LEU A 229 22.42 -10.49 3.62
N LEU A 230 22.31 -9.60 4.61
CA LEU A 230 21.70 -9.94 5.89
C LEU A 230 20.18 -10.10 5.77
N ASP A 231 19.52 -9.32 4.93
CA ASP A 231 18.10 -9.50 4.61
C ASP A 231 17.85 -10.87 3.95
N GLU A 232 18.74 -11.33 3.05
CA GLU A 232 18.66 -12.69 2.50
C GLU A 232 18.79 -13.77 3.59
N ARG A 233 19.73 -13.59 4.54
CA ARG A 233 19.87 -14.52 5.67
C ARG A 233 18.66 -14.52 6.59
N THR A 234 18.06 -13.36 6.84
CA THR A 234 16.79 -13.23 7.56
C THR A 234 15.70 -14.08 6.92
N ARG A 235 15.50 -13.95 5.60
CA ARG A 235 14.49 -14.72 4.88
C ARG A 235 14.75 -16.23 4.92
N ILE A 236 15.98 -16.66 4.64
CA ILE A 236 16.35 -18.09 4.66
C ILE A 236 16.14 -18.69 6.06
N ALA A 237 16.55 -17.97 7.12
CA ALA A 237 16.41 -18.43 8.49
C ALA A 237 14.94 -18.66 8.87
N GLY A 238 14.06 -17.68 8.62
CA GLY A 238 12.64 -17.83 8.93
C GLY A 238 11.95 -18.93 8.10
N CYS A 239 12.30 -19.07 6.82
CA CYS A 239 11.82 -20.18 5.99
C CYS A 239 12.21 -21.55 6.58
N HIS A 240 13.48 -21.74 6.97
CA HIS A 240 13.93 -23.01 7.54
C HIS A 240 13.29 -23.28 8.91
N MET A 241 13.13 -22.27 9.78
CA MET A 241 12.44 -22.41 11.06
C MET A 241 11.00 -22.93 10.88
N ILE A 242 10.25 -22.38 9.91
CA ILE A 242 8.87 -22.79 9.64
C ILE A 242 8.82 -24.18 8.98
N ARG A 243 9.73 -24.48 8.04
CA ARG A 243 9.84 -25.82 7.45
C ARG A 243 10.02 -26.86 8.55
N ASP A 244 10.99 -26.66 9.44
CA ASP A 244 11.32 -27.62 10.49
C ASP A 244 10.16 -27.78 11.48
N LEU A 245 9.49 -26.69 11.83
CA LEU A 245 8.24 -26.72 12.62
C LEU A 245 7.14 -27.56 11.98
N VAL A 246 6.93 -27.42 10.67
CA VAL A 246 5.91 -28.20 9.94
C VAL A 246 6.26 -29.68 9.97
N LEU A 247 7.53 -30.04 9.75
CA LEU A 247 7.99 -31.43 9.81
C LEU A 247 7.81 -32.03 11.21
N ASP A 248 8.10 -31.26 12.26
CA ASP A 248 7.87 -31.67 13.64
C ASP A 248 6.39 -31.84 13.96
N LEU A 249 5.53 -30.97 13.43
CA LEU A 249 4.10 -31.11 13.59
C LEU A 249 3.60 -32.38 12.90
N ILE A 250 4.02 -32.64 11.66
CA ILE A 250 3.63 -33.84 10.90
C ILE A 250 4.05 -35.12 11.65
N ARG A 251 5.25 -35.15 12.25
CA ARG A 251 5.70 -36.28 13.10
C ARG A 251 4.76 -36.53 14.28
N GLU A 252 4.20 -35.48 14.88
CA GLU A 252 3.32 -35.59 16.05
C GLU A 252 1.88 -35.95 15.68
N VAL A 253 1.32 -35.28 14.67
CA VAL A 253 -0.14 -35.35 14.36
C VAL A 253 -0.45 -36.26 13.19
N GLY A 254 0.56 -36.69 12.44
CA GLY A 254 0.41 -37.47 11.21
C GLY A 254 0.10 -36.62 9.98
N ILE A 255 0.62 -37.06 8.84
CA ILE A 255 0.50 -36.34 7.55
C ILE A 255 -0.95 -36.14 7.11
N ASP A 256 -1.83 -37.13 7.31
CA ASP A 256 -3.22 -37.05 6.87
C ASP A 256 -3.98 -35.91 7.58
N ASN A 257 -3.71 -35.70 8.87
CA ASN A 257 -4.32 -34.60 9.63
C ASN A 257 -3.79 -33.24 9.19
N TYR A 258 -2.48 -33.14 8.96
CA TYR A 258 -1.87 -31.91 8.44
C TYR A 258 -2.40 -31.55 7.05
N MET A 259 -2.42 -32.51 6.12
CA MET A 259 -2.91 -32.27 4.77
C MET A 259 -4.39 -31.92 4.76
N ARG A 260 -5.22 -32.54 5.60
CA ARG A 260 -6.63 -32.15 5.72
C ARG A 260 -6.77 -30.72 6.28
N PHE A 261 -6.01 -30.38 7.31
CA PHE A 261 -5.97 -29.04 7.86
C PHE A 261 -5.56 -27.98 6.82
N ALA A 262 -4.57 -28.29 5.98
CA ALA A 262 -4.01 -27.37 4.98
C ALA A 262 -5.01 -26.86 3.92
N TYR A 263 -6.14 -27.55 3.73
CA TYR A 263 -7.23 -27.08 2.86
C TYR A 263 -8.46 -26.65 3.63
N GLU A 264 -8.80 -27.31 4.74
CA GLU A 264 -9.96 -26.93 5.57
C GLU A 264 -9.82 -25.51 6.14
N ILE A 265 -8.60 -25.09 6.53
CA ILE A 265 -8.38 -23.75 7.09
C ILE A 265 -8.64 -22.62 6.07
N VAL A 266 -8.44 -22.88 4.78
CA VAL A 266 -8.67 -21.90 3.72
C VAL A 266 -10.17 -21.74 3.47
N GLU A 267 -10.91 -22.85 3.37
CA GLU A 267 -12.37 -22.80 3.27
C GLU A 267 -13.01 -22.17 4.53
N ASP A 268 -12.47 -22.45 5.71
CA ASP A 268 -12.92 -21.83 6.95
C ASP A 268 -12.71 -20.30 6.93
N GLY A 269 -11.57 -19.83 6.41
CA GLY A 269 -11.33 -18.39 6.16
C GLY A 269 -12.35 -17.78 5.20
N ARG A 270 -12.67 -18.47 4.10
CA ARG A 270 -13.71 -18.03 3.14
C ARG A 270 -15.07 -17.89 3.78
N ARG A 271 -15.50 -18.90 4.56
CA ARG A 271 -16.76 -18.86 5.32
C ARG A 271 -16.76 -17.73 6.36
N SER A 272 -15.60 -17.41 6.94
CA SER A 272 -15.45 -16.37 7.94
C SER A 272 -15.71 -14.98 7.37
N LEU A 273 -15.16 -14.67 6.19
CA LEU A 273 -15.46 -13.40 5.51
C LEU A 273 -16.97 -13.26 5.21
N ILE A 274 -17.59 -14.30 4.66
CA ILE A 274 -19.03 -14.27 4.32
C ILE A 274 -19.88 -14.01 5.57
N ARG A 275 -19.54 -14.64 6.71
CA ARG A 275 -20.21 -14.38 8.00
C ARG A 275 -20.02 -12.92 8.43
N ARG A 276 -18.80 -12.39 8.32
CA ARG A 276 -18.48 -11.01 8.71
C ARG A 276 -19.21 -9.98 7.89
N ILE A 277 -19.22 -10.13 6.55
CA ILE A 277 -20.01 -9.29 5.64
C ILE A 277 -21.49 -9.30 6.06
N LYS A 278 -22.09 -10.49 6.25
CA LYS A 278 -23.49 -10.61 6.70
C LYS A 278 -23.77 -9.97 8.06
N SER A 279 -22.79 -9.96 8.96
CA SER A 279 -22.97 -9.44 10.33
C SER A 279 -22.74 -7.94 10.47
N MET A 280 -21.84 -7.36 9.67
CA MET A 280 -21.34 -5.99 9.85
C MET A 280 -21.83 -5.02 8.78
N THR A 281 -22.12 -5.48 7.56
CA THR A 281 -22.41 -4.60 6.40
C THR A 281 -23.89 -4.58 6.02
N VAL A 282 -24.27 -3.75 5.05
CA VAL A 282 -25.64 -3.71 4.51
C VAL A 282 -25.60 -4.07 3.01
N PRO A 283 -26.44 -5.00 2.51
CA PRO A 283 -26.53 -5.28 1.08
C PRO A 283 -26.88 -4.01 0.28
N GLY A 284 -26.20 -3.80 -0.84
CA GLY A 284 -26.36 -2.58 -1.62
C GLY A 284 -25.18 -2.30 -2.55
N LYS A 285 -25.24 -1.14 -3.22
CA LYS A 285 -24.19 -0.64 -4.10
C LYS A 285 -23.56 0.61 -3.49
N TYR A 286 -22.26 0.60 -3.33
CA TYR A 286 -21.47 1.69 -2.76
C TYR A 286 -20.50 2.18 -3.82
N ARG A 287 -20.48 3.49 -4.06
CA ARG A 287 -19.63 4.12 -5.07
C ARG A 287 -18.75 5.17 -4.41
N ALA A 288 -17.46 5.13 -4.71
CA ALA A 288 -16.53 6.19 -4.39
C ALA A 288 -15.43 6.22 -5.45
N VAL A 289 -14.54 7.19 -5.32
CA VAL A 289 -13.43 7.42 -6.26
C VAL A 289 -12.23 7.95 -5.48
N ALA A 290 -11.03 7.68 -5.99
CA ALA A 290 -9.78 8.27 -5.53
C ALA A 290 -8.97 8.82 -6.71
N PHE A 291 -8.08 9.75 -6.37
CA PHE A 291 -7.17 10.40 -7.30
C PHE A 291 -5.80 10.59 -6.64
N VAL A 292 -4.75 10.69 -7.45
CA VAL A 292 -3.47 11.24 -7.00
C VAL A 292 -2.74 11.88 -8.18
N ASP A 293 -1.94 12.91 -7.91
CA ASP A 293 -1.20 13.66 -8.90
C ASP A 293 0.06 12.93 -9.38
N VAL A 294 0.49 13.23 -10.61
CA VAL A 294 1.81 12.87 -11.17
C VAL A 294 2.37 14.11 -11.86
N GLY A 295 3.22 14.86 -11.15
CA GLY A 295 3.75 16.16 -11.60
C GLY A 295 5.03 16.07 -12.43
N TYR A 296 5.06 15.26 -13.50
CA TYR A 296 6.29 14.97 -14.26
C TYR A 296 6.72 16.07 -15.23
N LYS A 297 5.88 17.07 -15.52
CA LYS A 297 6.27 18.18 -16.39
C LYS A 297 7.33 19.08 -15.77
N HIS A 298 7.40 19.13 -14.44
CA HIS A 298 8.31 20.00 -13.69
C HIS A 298 9.79 19.78 -14.08
N PRO A 299 10.63 20.84 -14.14
CA PRO A 299 12.04 20.72 -14.52
C PRO A 299 12.83 19.75 -13.62
N ASP A 300 12.56 19.74 -12.32
CA ASP A 300 13.24 18.88 -11.33
C ASP A 300 12.89 17.38 -11.42
N VAL A 301 12.09 16.96 -12.41
CA VAL A 301 11.82 15.53 -12.71
C VAL A 301 12.53 15.13 -13.99
N GLN A 302 13.81 14.78 -13.95
CA GLN A 302 14.62 14.56 -15.15
C GLN A 302 14.36 13.18 -15.79
N VAL A 303 13.33 13.10 -16.62
CA VAL A 303 12.93 11.87 -17.34
C VAL A 303 12.83 12.10 -18.86
N PRO A 304 12.80 11.04 -19.69
CA PRO A 304 12.67 11.17 -21.15
C PRO A 304 11.44 11.98 -21.59
N PRO A 305 11.51 12.69 -22.74
CA PRO A 305 10.45 13.61 -23.19
C PRO A 305 9.05 12.99 -23.31
N TYR A 306 8.94 11.70 -23.66
CA TYR A 306 7.64 11.03 -23.78
C TYR A 306 6.95 10.78 -22.43
N ALA A 307 7.68 10.88 -21.32
CA ALA A 307 7.18 10.74 -19.95
C ALA A 307 6.97 12.10 -19.26
N LYS A 308 7.41 13.21 -19.87
CA LYS A 308 7.33 14.58 -19.33
C LYS A 308 5.91 15.18 -19.45
N VAL A 309 4.95 14.60 -18.74
CA VAL A 309 3.54 15.01 -18.80
C VAL A 309 2.94 14.98 -17.40
N ASP A 310 2.17 16.01 -17.04
CA ASP A 310 1.37 15.96 -15.81
C ASP A 310 0.16 15.06 -16.03
N THR A 311 -0.06 14.09 -15.15
CA THR A 311 -1.20 13.18 -15.20
C THR A 311 -1.85 13.04 -13.83
N ILE A 312 -3.05 12.45 -13.81
CA ILE A 312 -3.82 12.17 -12.59
C ILE A 312 -4.27 10.72 -12.68
N MET A 313 -4.01 9.95 -11.64
CA MET A 313 -4.60 8.62 -11.48
C MET A 313 -6.09 8.74 -11.19
N HIS A 314 -6.90 7.91 -11.82
CA HIS A 314 -8.34 7.79 -11.56
C HIS A 314 -8.67 6.35 -11.19
N ALA A 315 -9.20 6.15 -9.98
CA ALA A 315 -9.65 4.85 -9.47
C ALA A 315 -11.07 4.95 -8.92
N PRO A 316 -12.09 4.96 -9.80
CA PRO A 316 -13.48 4.80 -9.38
C PRO A 316 -13.75 3.34 -9.02
N HIS A 317 -14.67 3.11 -8.09
CA HIS A 317 -15.13 1.75 -7.80
C HIS A 317 -16.62 1.68 -7.49
N GLU A 318 -17.23 0.54 -7.81
CA GLU A 318 -18.54 0.12 -7.30
C GLU A 318 -18.37 -1.17 -6.48
N ILE A 319 -18.68 -1.11 -5.18
CA ILE A 319 -18.80 -2.30 -4.33
C ILE A 319 -20.26 -2.73 -4.32
N THR A 320 -20.54 -3.97 -4.75
CA THR A 320 -21.85 -4.59 -4.62
C THR A 320 -21.81 -5.64 -3.53
N ILE A 321 -22.60 -5.48 -2.47
CA ILE A 321 -22.77 -6.46 -1.39
C ILE A 321 -24.13 -7.15 -1.57
N HIS A 322 -24.13 -8.48 -1.62
CA HIS A 322 -25.32 -9.30 -1.83
C HIS A 322 -25.90 -9.83 -0.51
N PRO A 323 -27.21 -10.16 -0.46
CA PRO A 323 -27.84 -10.72 0.75
C PRO A 323 -27.23 -12.05 1.24
N ASP A 324 -26.63 -12.82 0.34
CA ASP A 324 -25.97 -14.09 0.66
C ASP A 324 -24.54 -13.92 1.22
N GLY A 325 -24.09 -12.67 1.43
CA GLY A 325 -22.80 -12.32 1.99
C GLY A 325 -21.65 -12.35 0.99
N THR A 326 -21.92 -12.66 -0.28
CA THR A 326 -20.95 -12.45 -1.36
C THR A 326 -20.88 -10.97 -1.73
N TRP A 327 -19.77 -10.56 -2.33
CA TRP A 327 -19.57 -9.19 -2.76
C TRP A 327 -18.62 -9.09 -3.95
N LYS A 328 -18.74 -7.98 -4.68
CA LYS A 328 -17.97 -7.68 -5.88
C LYS A 328 -17.44 -6.25 -5.84
N LEU A 329 -16.19 -6.06 -6.21
CA LEU A 329 -15.56 -4.76 -6.40
C LEU A 329 -15.22 -4.60 -7.89
N ASP A 330 -15.85 -3.62 -8.54
CA ASP A 330 -15.66 -3.31 -9.97
C ASP A 330 -14.99 -1.94 -10.12
N PHE A 331 -13.85 -1.90 -10.82
CA PHE A 331 -13.03 -0.70 -11.04
C PHE A 331 -13.14 -0.16 -12.48
N GLU A 332 -14.27 -0.42 -13.14
CA GLU A 332 -14.64 0.18 -14.41
C GLU A 332 -14.47 1.71 -14.42
N GLY A 333 -13.81 2.25 -15.45
CA GLY A 333 -13.56 3.69 -15.58
C GLY A 333 -12.21 4.14 -15.02
N SER A 334 -11.38 3.23 -14.51
CA SER A 334 -10.02 3.55 -14.07
C SER A 334 -9.12 4.05 -15.21
N SER A 335 -8.14 4.90 -14.88
CA SER A 335 -7.17 5.41 -15.85
C SER A 335 -6.17 4.34 -16.31
N ARG A 336 -5.50 4.61 -17.43
CA ARG A 336 -4.44 3.76 -18.00
C ARG A 336 -3.17 3.77 -17.14
N TRP A 337 -2.34 2.74 -17.29
CA TRP A 337 -0.94 2.77 -16.88
C TRP A 337 -0.17 3.93 -17.56
N GLY A 338 0.99 4.31 -17.01
CA GLY A 338 1.81 5.42 -17.51
C GLY A 338 3.31 5.20 -17.39
N TRP A 339 4.08 6.13 -17.99
CA TRP A 339 5.56 6.11 -18.03
C TRP A 339 6.16 6.67 -16.74
N HIS A 340 5.96 5.94 -15.65
CA HIS A 340 6.39 6.26 -14.30
C HIS A 340 6.46 4.96 -13.47
N SER A 341 7.03 5.02 -12.27
CA SER A 341 7.20 3.86 -11.37
C SER A 341 5.95 3.50 -10.54
N PHE A 342 4.81 4.14 -10.81
CA PHE A 342 3.58 4.01 -9.99
C PHE A 342 2.58 2.95 -10.47
N ASN A 343 2.92 2.18 -11.51
CA ASN A 343 2.02 1.15 -12.01
C ASN A 343 1.96 -0.03 -11.03
N ALA A 344 0.87 -0.80 -11.09
CA ALA A 344 0.65 -1.96 -10.24
C ALA A 344 0.32 -3.21 -11.06
N GLN A 345 -0.05 -4.29 -10.39
CA GLN A 345 -0.59 -5.50 -11.00
C GLN A 345 -1.86 -5.97 -10.28
N PRO A 346 -2.68 -6.84 -10.91
CA PRO A 346 -3.91 -7.33 -10.29
C PRO A 346 -3.69 -7.98 -8.92
N VAL A 347 -2.59 -8.74 -8.77
CA VAL A 347 -2.25 -9.40 -7.51
C VAL A 347 -1.91 -8.38 -6.43
N SER A 348 -1.03 -7.41 -6.70
CA SER A 348 -0.67 -6.39 -5.71
C SER A 348 -1.90 -5.54 -5.32
N PHE A 349 -2.73 -5.19 -6.30
CA PHE A 349 -3.94 -4.41 -6.07
C PHE A 349 -4.97 -5.15 -5.18
N THR A 350 -5.29 -6.39 -5.53
CA THR A 350 -6.30 -7.19 -4.80
C THR A 350 -5.78 -7.67 -3.44
N SER A 351 -4.49 -7.97 -3.32
CA SER A 351 -3.88 -8.35 -2.04
C SER A 351 -3.89 -7.19 -1.05
N GLY A 352 -3.70 -5.94 -1.49
CA GLY A 352 -3.84 -4.80 -0.59
C GLY A 352 -5.28 -4.53 -0.15
N ILE A 353 -6.29 -4.83 -0.99
CA ILE A 353 -7.70 -4.84 -0.54
C ILE A 353 -7.90 -5.93 0.51
N TRP A 354 -7.28 -7.10 0.33
CA TRP A 354 -7.30 -8.14 1.35
C TRP A 354 -6.63 -7.69 2.67
N VAL A 355 -5.51 -6.97 2.62
CA VAL A 355 -4.88 -6.36 3.81
C VAL A 355 -5.85 -5.40 4.50
N MET A 356 -6.53 -4.52 3.75
CA MET A 356 -7.56 -3.64 4.29
C MET A 356 -8.68 -4.45 4.99
N MET A 357 -9.12 -5.56 4.40
CA MET A 357 -10.12 -6.43 5.04
C MET A 357 -9.63 -7.03 6.35
N THR A 358 -8.35 -7.38 6.48
CA THR A 358 -7.79 -7.89 7.75
C THR A 358 -7.80 -6.85 8.87
N GLN A 359 -7.84 -5.57 8.53
CA GLN A 359 -7.82 -4.47 9.50
C GLN A 359 -9.23 -4.09 9.99
N THR A 360 -10.30 -4.57 9.34
CA THR A 360 -11.68 -4.22 9.73
C THR A 360 -12.68 -5.37 9.64
N LEU A 361 -12.74 -6.09 8.52
CA LEU A 361 -13.74 -7.15 8.33
C LEU A 361 -13.37 -8.45 9.06
N ILE A 362 -12.10 -8.85 9.04
CA ILE A 362 -11.65 -10.17 9.53
C ILE A 362 -10.47 -10.14 10.53
N PRO A 363 -10.26 -9.12 11.38
CA PRO A 363 -9.10 -9.07 12.30
C PRO A 363 -9.09 -10.20 13.34
N THR A 364 -10.26 -10.80 13.61
CA THR A 364 -10.44 -11.87 14.60
C THR A 364 -10.79 -13.23 13.98
N GLU A 365 -10.75 -13.32 12.66
CA GLU A 365 -10.97 -14.58 11.93
C GLU A 365 -9.63 -15.16 11.44
N LEU A 366 -9.69 -16.15 10.54
CA LEU A 366 -8.52 -16.73 9.90
C LEU A 366 -7.98 -15.78 8.82
N VAL A 367 -6.75 -15.33 9.00
CA VAL A 367 -6.03 -14.45 8.06
C VAL A 367 -5.28 -15.33 7.04
N ASN A 368 -5.95 -15.63 5.93
CA ASN A 368 -5.42 -16.41 4.81
C ASN A 368 -6.19 -16.15 3.50
N ASP A 369 -5.86 -16.91 2.44
CA ASP A 369 -6.42 -16.77 1.09
C ASP A 369 -7.93 -17.09 1.01
N GLY A 370 -8.54 -17.64 2.06
CA GLY A 370 -9.98 -17.90 2.10
C GLY A 370 -10.82 -16.67 1.79
N ALA A 371 -10.45 -15.51 2.35
CA ALA A 371 -11.13 -14.24 2.09
C ALA A 371 -10.99 -13.78 0.63
N TYR A 372 -9.87 -14.10 -0.03
CA TYR A 372 -9.68 -13.86 -1.45
C TYR A 372 -10.70 -14.65 -2.29
N TYR A 373 -10.87 -15.95 -2.00
CA TYR A 373 -11.85 -16.82 -2.69
C TYR A 373 -13.32 -16.45 -2.43
N ALA A 374 -13.62 -15.60 -1.46
CA ALA A 374 -14.96 -15.06 -1.20
C ALA A 374 -15.20 -13.67 -1.84
N THR A 375 -14.22 -13.12 -2.54
CA THR A 375 -14.28 -11.76 -3.09
C THR A 375 -14.16 -11.78 -4.61
N GLN A 376 -15.10 -11.11 -5.29
CA GLN A 376 -15.03 -10.95 -6.74
C GLN A 376 -14.39 -9.60 -7.08
N PHE A 377 -13.39 -9.62 -7.94
CA PHE A 377 -12.72 -8.41 -8.42
C PHE A 377 -12.90 -8.28 -9.92
N ARG A 378 -13.20 -7.07 -10.41
CA ARG A 378 -13.14 -6.73 -11.82
C ARG A 378 -12.22 -5.54 -12.04
N LEU A 379 -11.11 -5.78 -12.75
CA LEU A 379 -10.05 -4.83 -13.06
C LEU A 379 -9.82 -4.80 -14.57
N PRO A 380 -10.41 -3.82 -15.30
CA PRO A 380 -10.31 -3.78 -16.75
C PRO A 380 -8.86 -3.83 -17.25
N ARG A 381 -8.59 -4.70 -18.23
CA ARG A 381 -7.25 -4.85 -18.83
C ARG A 381 -6.77 -3.53 -19.46
N GLY A 382 -5.51 -3.18 -19.21
CA GLY A 382 -4.87 -1.94 -19.66
C GLY A 382 -5.01 -0.75 -18.69
N THR A 383 -5.76 -0.90 -17.62
CA THR A 383 -5.75 0.08 -16.51
C THR A 383 -4.43 0.05 -15.75
N TRP A 384 -4.13 1.07 -14.94
CA TRP A 384 -2.89 1.15 -14.15
C TRP A 384 -2.71 -0.01 -13.14
N GLN A 385 -3.82 -0.59 -12.68
CA GLN A 385 -3.86 -1.73 -11.76
C GLN A 385 -3.90 -3.10 -12.47
N ASN A 386 -4.14 -3.13 -13.79
CA ASN A 386 -4.05 -4.33 -14.62
C ASN A 386 -3.38 -4.02 -15.98
N PRO A 387 -2.09 -3.64 -16.01
CA PRO A 387 -1.42 -3.22 -17.23
C PRO A 387 -1.34 -4.35 -18.26
N ASP A 388 -1.41 -3.97 -19.53
CA ASP A 388 -1.29 -4.85 -20.70
C ASP A 388 0.02 -4.61 -21.48
N ASP A 389 1.03 -4.07 -20.79
CA ASP A 389 2.35 -3.81 -21.33
C ASP A 389 3.45 -4.25 -20.37
N ARG A 390 4.40 -5.07 -20.85
CA ARG A 390 5.51 -5.61 -20.04
C ARG A 390 6.60 -4.60 -19.70
N ARG A 391 6.52 -3.37 -20.22
CA ARG A 391 7.54 -2.33 -20.01
C ARG A 391 7.25 -1.44 -18.80
N THR A 392 6.12 -1.60 -18.10
CA THR A 392 5.76 -0.76 -16.96
C THR A 392 6.79 -0.84 -15.83
N ALA A 393 7.06 0.29 -15.19
CA ALA A 393 7.85 0.39 -13.96
C ALA A 393 6.94 0.38 -12.71
N HIS A 394 7.48 -0.08 -11.58
CA HIS A 394 6.74 -0.39 -10.35
C HIS A 394 7.47 0.02 -9.07
N SER A 395 8.69 0.60 -9.10
CA SER A 395 9.47 0.88 -7.88
C SER A 395 8.70 1.66 -6.80
N TYR A 396 7.68 2.44 -7.15
CA TYR A 396 6.79 3.07 -6.19
C TYR A 396 5.31 2.87 -6.54
N ALA A 397 4.91 1.61 -6.77
CA ALA A 397 3.51 1.22 -7.01
C ALA A 397 2.54 1.75 -5.92
N TRP A 398 3.03 1.91 -4.69
CA TRP A 398 2.28 2.44 -3.55
C TRP A 398 1.59 3.76 -3.83
N HIS A 399 2.17 4.65 -4.63
CA HIS A 399 1.58 5.96 -4.97
C HIS A 399 0.13 5.84 -5.44
N PHE A 400 -0.13 4.91 -6.35
CA PHE A 400 -1.46 4.66 -6.88
C PHE A 400 -2.26 3.70 -5.99
N LEU A 401 -1.61 2.63 -5.49
CA LEU A 401 -2.25 1.61 -4.66
C LEU A 401 -2.92 2.19 -3.40
N VAL A 402 -2.14 2.89 -2.56
CA VAL A 402 -2.64 3.39 -1.26
C VAL A 402 -3.70 4.48 -1.44
N SER A 403 -3.60 5.21 -2.56
CA SER A 403 -4.56 6.23 -2.93
C SER A 403 -5.91 5.61 -3.29
N ALA A 404 -5.92 4.55 -4.09
CA ALA A 404 -7.13 3.85 -4.51
C ALA A 404 -7.86 3.19 -3.32
N TRP A 405 -7.12 2.51 -2.43
CA TRP A 405 -7.74 1.78 -1.31
C TRP A 405 -8.37 2.69 -0.26
N SER A 406 -7.91 3.94 -0.12
CA SER A 406 -8.49 4.92 0.81
C SER A 406 -9.99 5.15 0.53
N ALA A 407 -10.44 5.05 -0.71
CA ALA A 407 -11.86 5.19 -1.06
C ALA A 407 -12.72 3.98 -0.63
N ILE A 408 -12.13 2.78 -0.56
CA ILE A 408 -12.84 1.55 -0.22
C ILE A 408 -13.26 1.57 1.25
N TRP A 409 -12.41 2.10 2.14
CA TRP A 409 -12.75 2.39 3.54
C TRP A 409 -14.04 3.18 3.67
N ARG A 410 -14.22 4.27 2.91
CA ARG A 410 -15.44 5.09 2.95
C ARG A 410 -16.70 4.32 2.57
N SER A 411 -16.57 3.40 1.61
CA SER A 411 -17.68 2.57 1.15
C SER A 411 -18.10 1.55 2.22
N LEU A 412 -17.14 0.85 2.82
CA LEU A 412 -17.39 -0.08 3.93
C LEU A 412 -17.91 0.65 5.18
N SER A 413 -17.30 1.79 5.52
CA SER A 413 -17.72 2.64 6.63
C SER A 413 -19.14 3.18 6.47
N THR A 414 -19.60 3.45 5.24
CA THR A 414 -21.00 3.81 5.00
C THR A 414 -21.93 2.65 5.36
N ALA A 415 -21.53 1.41 5.06
CA ALA A 415 -22.28 0.21 5.44
C ALA A 415 -22.29 0.00 6.96
N TYR A 416 -21.15 0.17 7.65
CA TYR A 416 -21.06 0.07 9.11
C TYR A 416 -21.91 1.13 9.81
N PHE A 417 -21.79 2.38 9.36
CA PHE A 417 -22.56 3.49 9.89
C PHE A 417 -24.07 3.27 9.72
N ALA A 418 -24.51 2.83 8.53
CA ALA A 418 -25.92 2.56 8.26
C ALA A 418 -26.48 1.44 9.15
N ARG A 419 -25.64 0.49 9.58
CA ARG A 419 -26.04 -0.62 10.46
C ARG A 419 -25.91 -0.30 11.95
N GLY A 420 -25.14 0.72 12.32
CA GLY A 420 -24.92 1.16 13.70
C GLY A 420 -23.62 0.70 14.34
N TYR A 421 -22.72 0.02 13.61
CA TYR A 421 -21.38 -0.35 14.09
C TYR A 421 -20.42 0.83 13.92
N LEU A 422 -20.67 1.90 14.68
CA LEU A 422 -19.95 3.17 14.57
C LEU A 422 -18.48 3.05 14.97
N GLU A 423 -18.15 2.07 15.82
CA GLU A 423 -16.81 1.74 16.26
C GLU A 423 -15.90 1.23 15.13
N GLU A 424 -16.48 0.67 14.07
CA GLU A 424 -15.76 0.15 12.89
C GLU A 424 -15.60 1.19 11.78
N VAL A 425 -16.27 2.34 11.89
CA VAL A 425 -16.17 3.41 10.90
C VAL A 425 -14.77 4.00 10.92
N ASN A 426 -14.15 4.07 9.73
CA ASN A 426 -12.90 4.76 9.47
C ASN A 426 -13.00 5.53 8.13
N ALA A 427 -12.58 6.79 8.10
CA ALA A 427 -12.67 7.66 6.93
C ALA A 427 -11.67 7.29 5.80
N GLY A 428 -10.64 6.49 6.08
CA GLY A 428 -9.65 6.02 5.11
C GLY A 428 -8.22 6.12 5.60
N ASN A 429 -7.30 5.42 4.93
CA ASN A 429 -5.87 5.57 5.16
C ASN A 429 -5.33 6.88 4.57
N ALA A 430 -4.25 7.40 5.17
CA ALA A 430 -3.42 8.45 4.60
C ALA A 430 -2.71 7.99 3.32
N ASN A 431 -2.18 8.95 2.57
CA ASN A 431 -1.12 8.67 1.61
C ASN A 431 0.18 8.40 2.40
N THR A 432 0.79 7.23 2.22
CA THR A 432 1.99 6.81 2.95
C THR A 432 3.25 7.38 2.28
N SER A 433 3.54 8.64 2.58
CA SER A 433 4.63 9.45 2.03
C SER A 433 4.92 10.64 2.97
N ASN A 434 6.06 11.33 2.92
CA ASN A 434 7.15 11.29 1.96
C ASN A 434 8.12 10.13 2.21
N TRP A 435 8.73 9.63 1.14
CA TRP A 435 9.89 8.74 1.24
C TRP A 435 11.17 9.54 1.07
N LEU A 436 11.89 9.81 2.17
CA LEU A 436 13.23 10.39 2.12
C LEU A 436 14.17 9.37 1.48
N GLN A 437 14.78 9.75 0.36
CA GLN A 437 15.65 8.89 -0.43
C GLN A 437 16.87 9.64 -0.94
N GLY A 438 17.94 8.88 -1.23
CA GLY A 438 19.22 9.43 -1.66
C GLY A 438 20.32 8.37 -1.72
N GLY A 439 21.48 8.75 -2.25
CA GLY A 439 22.63 7.85 -2.33
C GLY A 439 23.95 8.56 -2.65
N GLY A 440 25.03 7.81 -2.53
CA GLY A 440 26.40 8.32 -2.60
C GLY A 440 27.32 7.54 -1.65
N PHE A 441 28.31 8.21 -1.07
CA PHE A 441 29.15 7.65 -0.01
C PHE A 441 28.65 8.07 1.38
N ASN A 442 28.51 7.08 2.26
CA ASN A 442 28.02 7.27 3.63
C ASN A 442 29.15 7.64 4.62
N GLN A 443 28.81 7.67 5.91
CA GLN A 443 29.73 7.94 7.03
C GLN A 443 30.83 6.89 7.21
N TYR A 444 30.71 5.72 6.59
CA TYR A 444 31.67 4.62 6.62
C TYR A 444 32.51 4.54 5.33
N ASP A 445 32.40 5.55 4.46
CA ASP A 445 33.07 5.62 3.16
C ASP A 445 32.73 4.42 2.23
N GLU A 446 31.49 3.94 2.31
CA GLU A 446 30.93 2.89 1.46
C GLU A 446 29.88 3.45 0.50
N ILE A 447 29.76 2.85 -0.70
CA ILE A 447 28.62 3.10 -1.61
C ILE A 447 27.33 2.75 -0.87
N HIS A 448 26.36 3.67 -0.91
CA HIS A 448 25.16 3.56 -0.10
C HIS A 448 23.93 4.21 -0.76
N ALA A 449 22.76 3.80 -0.29
CA ALA A 449 21.48 4.45 -0.55
C ALA A 449 20.65 4.47 0.73
N VAL A 450 19.71 5.40 0.84
CA VAL A 450 18.80 5.54 1.97
C VAL A 450 17.34 5.49 1.52
N ASN A 451 16.49 4.98 2.39
CA ASN A 451 15.05 4.99 2.22
C ASN A 451 14.39 4.96 3.61
N SER A 452 14.12 6.14 4.16
CA SER A 452 13.54 6.23 5.50
C SER A 452 12.14 5.62 5.54
N PHE A 453 11.89 4.76 6.53
CA PHE A 453 10.57 4.17 6.80
C PHE A 453 9.74 4.99 7.79
N GLU A 454 10.11 6.25 8.03
CA GLU A 454 9.28 7.19 8.78
C GLU A 454 7.82 7.27 8.27
N ALA A 455 7.60 6.99 6.98
CA ALA A 455 6.28 6.87 6.34
C ALA A 455 5.45 5.63 6.75
N ALA A 456 5.97 4.75 7.62
CA ALA A 456 5.21 3.67 8.25
C ALA A 456 4.29 4.18 9.37
N SER A 457 4.52 5.41 9.85
CA SER A 457 3.78 6.04 10.95
C SER A 457 3.04 7.31 10.50
N GLU A 458 2.09 7.17 9.59
CA GLU A 458 1.24 8.27 9.13
C GLU A 458 0.05 8.53 10.08
N GLY A 459 -0.62 9.66 9.89
CA GLY A 459 -1.93 9.88 10.50
C GLY A 459 -3.00 8.90 9.96
N THR A 460 -3.89 8.42 10.82
CA THR A 460 -4.99 7.51 10.42
C THR A 460 -6.32 8.24 10.28
N GLY A 461 -7.25 7.68 9.50
CA GLY A 461 -8.59 8.26 9.33
C GLY A 461 -9.41 8.31 10.61
N ALA A 462 -10.17 9.39 10.78
CA ALA A 462 -11.11 9.52 11.88
C ALA A 462 -12.25 8.50 11.80
N GLY A 463 -12.79 8.11 12.95
CA GLY A 463 -13.97 7.26 13.04
C GLY A 463 -15.25 8.04 13.37
N ALA A 464 -16.38 7.34 13.42
CA ALA A 464 -17.65 7.95 13.83
C ALA A 464 -17.75 8.23 15.34
N VAL A 465 -16.77 7.79 16.12
CA VAL A 465 -16.75 7.87 17.59
C VAL A 465 -15.46 8.46 18.18
N LYS A 466 -14.42 8.62 17.37
CA LYS A 466 -13.09 9.06 17.84
C LYS A 466 -12.29 9.76 16.74
N ASP A 467 -11.34 10.59 17.18
CA ASP A 467 -10.32 11.16 16.31
C ASP A 467 -9.44 10.03 15.74
N GLY A 468 -8.82 10.28 14.59
CA GLY A 468 -7.78 9.43 14.05
C GLY A 468 -6.54 9.48 14.92
N LEU A 469 -5.76 8.40 14.92
CA LEU A 469 -4.47 8.34 15.60
C LEU A 469 -3.43 9.13 14.82
N ASP A 470 -2.76 10.07 15.50
CA ASP A 470 -1.65 10.83 14.96
C ASP A 470 -0.40 9.93 14.82
N HIS A 471 0.35 10.08 13.72
CA HIS A 471 1.63 9.44 13.41
C HIS A 471 1.76 7.99 13.91
N ALA A 472 0.95 7.09 13.35
CA ALA A 472 0.64 5.80 13.96
C ALA A 472 0.71 4.58 13.04
N ALA A 473 0.39 4.68 11.74
CA ALA A 473 0.26 3.49 10.90
C ALA A 473 0.33 3.77 9.41
N ALA A 474 0.51 2.69 8.63
CA ALA A 474 0.39 2.66 7.19
C ALA A 474 -0.65 1.60 6.74
N ILE A 475 -1.23 1.75 5.56
CA ILE A 475 -2.24 0.79 5.05
C ILE A 475 -1.66 -0.61 4.83
N TRP A 476 -0.38 -0.70 4.48
CA TRP A 476 0.31 -1.95 4.18
C TRP A 476 0.83 -2.67 5.44
N ASN A 477 1.00 -1.95 6.56
CA ASN A 477 1.30 -2.49 7.89
C ASN A 477 0.67 -1.59 8.98
N PRO A 478 -0.35 -2.06 9.71
CA PRO A 478 -1.02 -1.29 10.74
C PRO A 478 -0.23 -1.18 12.05
N GLU A 479 0.85 -1.96 12.21
CA GLU A 479 1.77 -1.90 13.35
C GLU A 479 2.85 -0.85 13.07
N GLY A 480 2.44 0.42 12.90
CA GLY A 480 3.35 1.50 12.54
C GLY A 480 4.41 1.72 13.62
N ASP A 481 5.63 1.85 13.15
CA ASP A 481 6.80 2.31 13.90
C ASP A 481 7.45 3.43 13.07
N MET A 482 8.12 4.36 13.72
CA MET A 482 8.83 5.45 13.05
C MET A 482 10.34 5.28 13.18
N GLY A 483 10.79 4.32 13.98
CA GLY A 483 12.17 4.06 14.31
C GLY A 483 12.79 5.10 15.22
N ASP A 484 13.86 4.71 15.90
CA ASP A 484 14.63 5.62 16.74
C ASP A 484 15.54 6.49 15.88
N MET A 485 15.60 7.79 16.18
CA MET A 485 16.48 8.74 15.47
C MET A 485 17.94 8.24 15.49
N GLU A 486 18.40 7.75 16.64
CA GLU A 486 19.78 7.24 16.80
C GLU A 486 20.06 6.03 15.91
N ILE A 487 19.06 5.16 15.67
CA ILE A 487 19.20 3.99 14.80
C ILE A 487 19.21 4.41 13.34
N TRP A 488 18.36 5.35 12.94
CA TRP A 488 18.39 5.93 11.59
C TRP A 488 19.74 6.60 11.28
N GLU A 489 20.32 7.34 12.23
CA GLU A 489 21.65 7.96 12.07
C GLU A 489 22.79 6.95 11.89
N LEU A 490 22.63 5.68 12.30
CA LEU A 490 23.61 4.63 12.00
C LEU A 490 23.59 4.22 10.52
N ALA A 491 22.44 4.33 9.87
CA ALA A 491 22.21 3.85 8.51
C ALA A 491 22.11 4.99 7.47
N GLU A 492 22.02 6.25 7.89
CA GLU A 492 21.87 7.41 7.03
C GLU A 492 22.94 8.46 7.38
N PRO A 493 23.66 9.04 6.39
CA PRO A 493 24.63 10.11 6.66
C PRO A 493 23.91 11.46 6.85
N LEU A 494 22.94 11.49 7.76
CA LEU A 494 22.01 12.59 8.02
C LEU A 494 21.78 12.73 9.53
N ILE A 495 21.85 13.94 10.08
CA ILE A 495 21.55 14.22 11.49
C ILE A 495 20.15 14.83 11.64
N TYR A 496 19.43 14.46 12.70
CA TYR A 496 18.14 15.06 13.05
C TYR A 496 18.31 16.44 13.71
N LEU A 497 17.63 17.45 13.16
CA LEU A 497 17.50 18.79 13.75
C LEU A 497 16.10 19.05 14.34
N GLY A 498 15.15 18.16 14.08
CA GLY A 498 13.78 18.24 14.57
C GLY A 498 13.02 16.96 14.27
N ARG A 499 12.08 16.62 15.17
CA ARG A 499 11.10 15.55 15.00
C ARG A 499 9.84 15.97 15.75
N ASN A 500 8.80 16.34 15.01
CA ASN A 500 7.68 17.08 15.56
C ASN A 500 6.37 16.64 14.91
N VAL A 501 5.28 16.65 15.69
CA VAL A 501 3.92 16.54 15.14
C VAL A 501 3.71 17.62 14.08
N LYS A 502 3.07 17.26 12.96
CA LYS A 502 2.83 18.20 11.87
C LYS A 502 1.44 18.83 12.00
N ALA A 503 1.39 20.07 12.48
CA ALA A 503 0.16 20.82 12.68
C ALA A 503 -0.70 20.91 11.41
N ASN A 504 -2.02 20.86 11.56
CA ASN A 504 -3.02 21.02 10.49
C ASN A 504 -2.94 20.01 9.34
N THR A 505 -2.32 18.85 9.56
CA THR A 505 -2.25 17.78 8.54
C THR A 505 -3.41 16.80 8.61
N GLY A 506 -3.92 16.53 9.81
CA GLY A 506 -5.12 15.73 10.00
C GLY A 506 -6.35 16.43 9.42
N GLY A 507 -7.14 15.68 8.66
CA GLY A 507 -8.35 16.20 8.01
C GLY A 507 -9.36 16.71 9.02
N TYR A 508 -9.89 17.90 8.77
CA TYR A 508 -10.83 18.55 9.68
C TYR A 508 -12.16 17.80 9.75
N GLY A 509 -12.74 17.70 10.94
CA GLY A 509 -14.06 17.11 11.12
C GLY A 509 -14.57 17.27 12.55
N LYS A 510 -15.80 16.82 12.80
CA LYS A 510 -16.31 16.58 14.16
C LYS A 510 -15.29 15.76 14.94
N TYR A 511 -14.79 14.71 14.29
CA TYR A 511 -13.57 14.02 14.66
C TYR A 511 -12.48 14.32 13.62
N ARG A 512 -11.31 14.76 14.08
CA ARG A 512 -10.16 15.11 13.25
C ARG A 512 -9.46 13.82 12.82
N GLY A 513 -8.98 13.73 11.59
CA GLY A 513 -8.05 12.67 11.21
C GLY A 513 -6.72 12.84 11.95
N GLY A 514 -5.94 11.78 12.11
CA GLY A 514 -4.62 11.87 12.73
C GLY A 514 -3.71 12.80 11.95
N CYS A 515 -2.92 13.62 12.64
CA CYS A 515 -1.84 14.37 12.04
C CYS A 515 -0.70 13.42 11.69
N GLY A 516 0.03 13.74 10.63
CA GLY A 516 1.35 13.18 10.44
C GLY A 516 2.38 13.87 11.35
N TYR A 517 3.63 13.73 10.98
CA TYR A 517 4.76 14.36 11.66
C TYR A 517 5.79 14.81 10.63
N GLU A 518 6.84 15.47 11.08
CA GLU A 518 7.92 15.93 10.23
C GLU A 518 9.27 15.81 10.92
N THR A 519 10.30 15.60 10.10
CA THR A 519 11.68 15.58 10.53
C THR A 519 12.54 16.47 9.66
N LEU A 520 13.31 17.35 10.31
CA LEU A 520 14.29 18.20 9.65
C LEU A 520 15.63 17.48 9.69
N ARG A 521 16.21 17.23 8.51
CA ARG A 521 17.46 16.48 8.36
C ARG A 521 18.54 17.39 7.81
N MET A 522 19.72 17.33 8.40
CA MET A 522 20.93 17.98 7.88
C MET A 522 21.88 16.91 7.35
N VAL A 523 22.38 17.10 6.13
CA VAL A 523 23.37 16.19 5.54
C VAL A 523 24.68 16.29 6.31
N TYR A 524 25.22 15.15 6.74
CA TYR A 524 26.42 15.12 7.57
C TYR A 524 27.27 13.86 7.35
N ASN A 525 28.56 14.07 7.12
CA ASN A 525 29.54 13.04 6.80
C ASN A 525 29.22 12.23 5.52
N ALA A 526 28.44 12.81 4.61
CA ALA A 526 28.19 12.26 3.27
C ALA A 526 29.24 12.78 2.26
N LYS A 527 29.51 12.00 1.20
CA LYS A 527 30.36 12.40 0.06
C LYS A 527 29.69 11.96 -1.25
N ASP A 528 29.85 12.75 -2.31
CA ASP A 528 29.21 12.52 -3.61
C ASP A 528 27.71 12.17 -3.48
N TRP A 529 26.99 12.97 -2.68
CA TRP A 529 25.66 12.64 -2.16
C TRP A 529 24.54 13.29 -2.97
N THR A 530 23.46 12.54 -3.20
CA THR A 530 22.22 13.03 -3.80
C THR A 530 21.00 12.68 -2.95
N MET A 531 19.94 13.49 -3.04
CA MET A 531 18.64 13.19 -2.43
C MET A 531 17.48 13.61 -3.36
N PHE A 532 16.28 13.08 -3.09
CA PHE A 532 15.06 13.45 -3.79
C PHE A 532 13.80 13.20 -2.97
N PHE A 533 12.69 13.77 -3.41
CA PHE A 533 11.36 13.66 -2.79
C PHE A 533 10.47 12.70 -3.56
N MET A 534 9.64 11.95 -2.83
CA MET A 534 8.57 11.13 -3.39
C MET A 534 7.34 11.12 -2.49
N GLY A 535 6.27 11.77 -2.95
CA GLY A 535 4.94 11.73 -2.34
C GLY A 535 3.90 12.55 -3.12
N ASN A 536 2.66 12.57 -2.65
CA ASN A 536 1.60 13.40 -3.24
C ASN A 536 1.80 14.89 -2.92
N GLY A 537 1.54 15.77 -3.89
CA GLY A 537 1.83 17.20 -3.78
C GLY A 537 0.64 18.08 -4.12
N TYR A 538 0.14 17.97 -5.34
CA TYR A 538 -0.95 18.81 -5.83
C TYR A 538 -2.34 18.31 -5.42
N MET A 539 -2.46 17.04 -5.02
CA MET A 539 -3.75 16.41 -4.72
C MET A 539 -3.72 15.54 -3.47
N VAL A 540 -4.87 15.45 -2.82
CA VAL A 540 -5.13 14.49 -1.73
C VAL A 540 -5.67 13.20 -2.30
N SER A 541 -5.25 12.07 -1.73
CA SER A 541 -5.78 10.76 -2.09
C SER A 541 -6.93 10.31 -1.17
N ASP A 542 -6.87 10.69 0.10
CA ASP A 542 -7.93 10.46 1.08
C ASP A 542 -8.95 11.58 1.07
N TRP A 543 -10.21 11.24 1.32
CA TRP A 543 -11.29 12.22 1.52
C TRP A 543 -11.92 11.99 2.89
N GLY A 544 -12.37 13.08 3.51
CA GLY A 544 -13.18 12.96 4.72
C GLY A 544 -14.52 12.27 4.48
N LEU A 545 -15.15 11.82 5.56
CA LEU A 545 -16.40 11.06 5.53
C LEU A 545 -17.52 11.84 6.22
N MET A 546 -18.72 11.81 5.64
CA MET A 546 -19.95 12.37 6.21
C MET A 546 -19.83 13.84 6.69
N GLY A 547 -19.10 14.67 5.95
CA GLY A 547 -18.89 16.10 6.26
C GLY A 547 -17.46 16.46 6.68
N GLY A 548 -16.62 15.46 6.94
CA GLY A 548 -15.19 15.67 7.18
C GLY A 548 -14.44 16.09 5.92
N TYR A 549 -13.26 16.69 6.10
CA TYR A 549 -12.34 17.12 5.06
C TYR A 549 -11.21 16.11 4.86
N PRO A 550 -10.58 16.09 3.66
CA PRO A 550 -9.30 15.43 3.43
C PRO A 550 -8.20 15.88 4.40
N SER A 551 -7.16 15.06 4.51
CA SER A 551 -5.86 15.47 5.07
C SER A 551 -5.20 16.59 4.26
N ALA A 552 -4.09 17.15 4.76
CA ALA A 552 -3.28 18.08 3.99
C ALA A 552 -2.48 17.39 2.87
N THR A 553 -2.22 18.12 1.78
CA THR A 553 -1.30 17.67 0.73
C THR A 553 0.17 17.89 1.11
N GLY A 554 1.09 17.22 0.41
CA GLY A 554 2.53 17.38 0.59
C GLY A 554 3.10 18.69 0.01
N TYR A 555 4.26 19.10 0.47
CA TYR A 555 5.09 20.14 -0.14
C TYR A 555 6.57 19.80 0.06
N ARG A 556 7.44 20.44 -0.71
CA ARG A 556 8.89 20.27 -0.65
C ARG A 556 9.52 21.42 0.14
N PHE A 557 10.52 21.09 0.95
CA PHE A 557 11.50 22.05 1.47
C PHE A 557 12.91 21.44 1.41
N GLU A 558 13.80 22.10 0.68
CA GLU A 558 15.24 21.82 0.67
C GLU A 558 16.04 23.14 0.65
N ALA A 559 17.21 23.14 1.29
CA ALA A 559 18.12 24.28 1.30
C ALA A 559 19.57 23.83 1.03
N HIS A 560 20.20 24.48 0.06
CA HIS A 560 21.51 24.14 -0.47
C HIS A 560 22.54 25.24 -0.29
N GLY A 561 23.78 24.84 -0.02
CA GLY A 561 24.90 25.75 0.22
C GLY A 561 24.61 26.66 1.41
N THR A 562 24.23 26.06 2.54
CA THR A 562 23.87 26.79 3.75
C THR A 562 25.10 27.33 4.48
N ASP A 563 24.93 28.39 5.27
CA ASP A 563 25.95 28.93 6.18
C ASP A 563 25.98 28.19 7.54
N LEU A 564 25.33 27.03 7.66
CA LEU A 564 25.12 26.37 8.96
C LEU A 564 26.41 25.96 9.66
N LYS A 565 27.45 25.55 8.92
CA LYS A 565 28.75 25.25 9.53
C LYS A 565 29.28 26.44 10.33
N GLU A 566 29.34 27.62 9.71
CA GLU A 566 29.82 28.84 10.33
C GLU A 566 28.92 29.29 11.49
N ARG A 567 27.60 29.13 11.35
CA ARG A 567 26.63 29.45 12.41
C ARG A 567 26.82 28.56 13.64
N ILE A 568 26.97 27.26 13.44
CA ILE A 568 27.20 26.29 14.51
C ILE A 568 28.50 26.64 15.25
N GLU A 569 29.59 26.88 14.51
CA GLU A 569 30.89 27.26 15.09
C GLU A 569 30.82 28.57 15.91
N LYS A 570 29.93 29.50 15.53
CA LYS A 570 29.73 30.78 16.21
C LYS A 570 28.62 30.78 17.27
N GLY A 571 27.92 29.66 17.47
CA GLY A 571 26.77 29.59 18.38
C GLY A 571 25.59 30.49 17.98
N LEU A 572 25.41 30.73 16.68
CA LEU A 572 24.28 31.51 16.16
C LEU A 572 23.02 30.64 16.05
N PRO A 573 21.81 31.24 16.06
CA PRO A 573 20.57 30.51 15.81
C PRO A 573 20.60 29.76 14.47
N ILE A 574 20.08 28.54 14.48
CA ILE A 574 19.93 27.64 13.33
C ILE A 574 18.50 27.10 13.25
N PRO A 575 18.02 26.64 12.08
CA PRO A 575 16.74 25.94 11.95
C PRO A 575 16.72 24.69 12.83
N LEU A 576 15.71 24.57 13.69
CA LEU A 576 15.46 23.42 14.57
C LEU A 576 13.96 23.16 14.66
N GLY A 577 13.59 21.92 14.94
CA GLY A 577 12.21 21.55 15.25
C GLY A 577 11.29 21.51 14.03
N PRO A 578 10.05 22.04 14.12
CA PRO A 578 9.02 21.95 13.08
C PRO A 578 9.04 23.11 12.08
N ASP A 579 8.61 22.84 10.85
CA ASP A 579 8.20 23.87 9.87
C ASP A 579 6.73 24.22 10.16
N ALA A 580 6.50 24.84 11.32
CA ALA A 580 5.19 24.86 12.00
C ALA A 580 4.04 25.46 11.17
N ASP A 581 4.29 26.56 10.46
CA ASP A 581 3.34 27.17 9.53
C ASP A 581 4.05 27.45 8.20
N PRO A 582 3.92 26.59 7.17
CA PRO A 582 4.61 26.79 5.90
C PRO A 582 4.15 28.03 5.13
N ASP A 583 3.02 28.65 5.51
CA ASP A 583 2.61 29.97 4.97
C ASP A 583 3.41 31.14 5.60
N HIS A 584 4.04 30.90 6.76
CA HIS A 584 4.84 31.88 7.52
C HIS A 584 6.16 31.24 7.98
N PRO A 585 7.07 30.91 7.03
CA PRO A 585 8.18 30.04 7.34
C PRO A 585 9.28 30.75 8.14
N GLU A 586 9.87 30.05 9.12
CA GLU A 586 10.88 30.58 10.04
C GLU A 586 12.30 30.10 9.72
N TYR A 587 12.48 28.94 9.10
CA TYR A 587 13.80 28.36 8.80
C TYR A 587 14.68 29.31 7.99
N GLU A 588 14.10 29.96 6.98
CA GLU A 588 14.76 30.89 6.07
C GLU A 588 15.30 32.14 6.77
N LYS A 589 14.78 32.47 7.96
CA LYS A 589 15.28 33.59 8.78
C LYS A 589 16.49 33.19 9.63
N LEU A 590 16.69 31.89 9.83
CA LEU A 590 17.68 31.30 10.74
C LEU A 590 18.93 30.79 9.99
N MET A 591 18.99 30.95 8.67
CA MET A 591 20.16 30.59 7.86
C MET A 591 20.29 31.49 6.62
N GLN A 592 21.46 31.52 6.03
CA GLN A 592 21.64 31.90 4.63
C GLN A 592 21.86 30.62 3.81
N ALA A 593 21.29 30.56 2.62
CA ALA A 593 21.49 29.44 1.69
C ALA A 593 21.63 29.97 0.28
N ARG A 594 22.48 29.33 -0.54
CA ARG A 594 22.62 29.64 -1.97
C ARG A 594 21.30 29.41 -2.71
N THR A 595 20.57 28.36 -2.34
CA THR A 595 19.29 28.03 -2.97
C THR A 595 18.36 27.43 -1.93
N ILE A 596 17.11 27.88 -1.91
CA ILE A 596 16.03 27.30 -1.11
C ILE A 596 14.92 26.94 -2.09
N LYS A 597 14.45 25.69 -2.06
CA LYS A 597 13.26 25.30 -2.82
C LYS A 597 12.15 24.96 -1.86
N ARG A 598 11.08 25.75 -1.92
CA ARG A 598 9.84 25.58 -1.17
C ARG A 598 8.67 25.70 -2.13
N ASP A 599 8.08 24.56 -2.48
CA ASP A 599 7.02 24.49 -3.49
C ASP A 599 6.19 23.21 -3.34
N LYS A 600 5.25 23.00 -4.26
CA LYS A 600 4.36 21.83 -4.28
C LYS A 600 4.96 20.62 -5.01
N GLN A 601 6.21 20.70 -5.47
CA GLN A 601 6.85 19.64 -6.24
C GLN A 601 7.43 18.57 -5.30
N THR A 602 6.58 17.66 -4.84
CA THR A 602 6.94 16.54 -3.95
C THR A 602 7.45 15.30 -4.67
N MET A 603 7.72 15.43 -5.97
CA MET A 603 8.29 14.39 -6.81
C MET A 603 9.48 14.98 -7.55
N THR A 604 10.68 14.51 -7.24
CA THR A 604 11.90 14.98 -7.90
C THR A 604 12.76 13.80 -8.28
N THR A 605 13.60 13.97 -9.30
CA THR A 605 14.76 13.08 -9.49
C THR A 605 15.90 13.54 -8.59
N GLU A 606 16.98 12.75 -8.53
CA GLU A 606 18.14 13.06 -7.70
C GLU A 606 18.69 14.48 -7.93
N THR A 607 19.01 15.15 -6.84
CA THR A 607 19.68 16.45 -6.79
C THR A 607 20.88 16.32 -5.86
N ILE A 608 21.97 17.03 -6.15
CA ILE A 608 23.20 17.01 -5.32
C ILE A 608 22.92 17.73 -3.99
N PHE A 609 23.34 17.11 -2.89
CA PHE A 609 23.34 17.70 -1.56
C PHE A 609 24.75 17.67 -0.99
N GLU A 610 25.18 18.77 -0.38
CA GLU A 610 26.45 18.88 0.33
C GLU A 610 26.24 18.76 1.84
N ASN A 611 27.31 18.47 2.59
CA ASN A 611 27.23 18.53 4.05
C ASN A 611 26.73 19.92 4.49
N TYR A 612 25.88 19.94 5.52
CA TYR A 612 25.14 21.11 6.03
C TYR A 612 23.94 21.55 5.17
N ASP A 613 23.63 20.91 4.05
CA ASP A 613 22.35 21.11 3.36
C ASP A 613 21.18 20.53 4.17
N LEU A 614 19.98 21.08 3.99
CA LEU A 614 18.77 20.69 4.73
C LEU A 614 17.73 20.03 3.83
N TYR A 615 17.05 19.03 4.39
CA TYR A 615 15.93 18.30 3.79
C TYR A 615 14.81 18.17 4.82
N LEU A 616 13.56 18.49 4.45
CA LEU A 616 12.39 18.25 5.29
C LEU A 616 11.68 16.95 4.89
N ASN A 617 11.68 15.95 5.77
CA ASN A 617 10.83 14.78 5.61
C ASN A 617 9.46 15.07 6.25
N TYR A 618 8.44 15.30 5.44
CA TYR A 618 7.06 15.51 5.89
C TYR A 618 6.28 14.21 5.70
N LEU A 619 5.57 13.74 6.72
CA LEU A 619 4.69 12.56 6.74
C LEU A 619 3.22 13.01 6.83
N ARG A 620 2.31 12.42 6.06
CA ARG A 620 0.91 12.88 5.87
C ARG A 620 -0.01 12.59 7.06
N GLY A 621 -1.10 13.35 7.11
CA GLY A 621 -2.24 13.09 7.99
C GLY A 621 -3.30 12.18 7.36
N GLY A 622 -4.25 11.75 8.18
CA GLY A 622 -5.43 10.99 7.75
C GLY A 622 -6.69 11.87 7.57
N PRO A 623 -7.75 11.37 6.92
CA PRO A 623 -8.99 12.10 6.66
C PRO A 623 -9.88 12.29 7.91
N GLY A 624 -10.68 13.37 7.93
CA GLY A 624 -11.62 13.68 9.02
C GLY A 624 -13.01 13.05 8.87
N PHE A 625 -13.81 13.09 9.95
CA PHE A 625 -15.19 12.59 9.98
C PHE A 625 -16.16 13.64 10.54
N GLY A 626 -17.31 13.82 9.88
CA GLY A 626 -18.38 14.72 10.33
C GLY A 626 -18.10 16.21 10.13
N ASP A 627 -19.14 17.05 10.25
CA ASP A 627 -19.00 18.51 10.07
C ASP A 627 -18.07 19.13 11.14
N PRO A 628 -17.00 19.85 10.76
CA PRO A 628 -16.09 20.47 11.71
C PRO A 628 -16.76 21.36 12.76
N ILE A 629 -17.83 22.09 12.43
CA ILE A 629 -18.49 22.96 13.42
C ILE A 629 -19.27 22.18 14.49
N GLU A 630 -19.30 20.84 14.42
CA GLU A 630 -19.81 19.95 15.48
C GLU A 630 -18.72 19.44 16.42
N ARG A 631 -17.44 19.73 16.18
CA ARG A 631 -16.34 19.31 17.07
C ARG A 631 -16.54 19.89 18.47
N ASP A 632 -16.25 19.09 19.49
CA ASP A 632 -16.29 19.53 20.89
C ASP A 632 -15.25 20.66 21.11
N PRO A 633 -15.66 21.85 21.61
CA PRO A 633 -14.73 22.91 22.00
C PRO A 633 -13.56 22.46 22.87
N ALA A 634 -13.77 21.51 23.80
CA ALA A 634 -12.69 20.99 24.65
C ALA A 634 -11.61 20.26 23.84
N LYS A 635 -12.00 19.58 22.76
CA LYS A 635 -11.04 18.93 21.85
C LYS A 635 -10.28 19.94 20.99
N ILE A 636 -10.92 21.04 20.60
CA ILE A 636 -10.26 22.14 19.87
C ILE A 636 -9.19 22.78 20.77
N GLU A 637 -9.51 23.01 22.04
CA GLU A 637 -8.56 23.50 23.04
C GLU A 637 -7.36 22.55 23.22
N ALA A 638 -7.62 21.24 23.28
CA ALA A 638 -6.55 20.24 23.34
C ALA A 638 -5.69 20.23 22.06
N ASP A 639 -6.29 20.33 20.87
CA ASP A 639 -5.56 20.37 19.60
C ASP A 639 -4.64 21.61 19.52
N LEU A 640 -5.11 22.79 19.97
CA LEU A 640 -4.34 24.04 19.99
C LEU A 640 -3.13 23.94 20.92
N ASN A 641 -3.35 23.48 22.15
CA ASN A 641 -2.30 23.39 23.15
C ASN A 641 -1.34 22.22 22.90
N GLY A 642 -1.77 21.20 22.16
CA GLY A 642 -0.95 20.06 21.74
C GLY A 642 -0.17 20.29 20.44
N GLY A 643 -0.33 21.44 19.77
CA GLY A 643 0.35 21.73 18.50
C GLY A 643 -0.22 21.00 17.28
N TYR A 644 -1.40 20.41 17.38
CA TYR A 644 -2.10 19.76 16.26
C TYR A 644 -2.87 20.77 15.39
N LEU A 645 -3.26 21.90 15.97
CA LEU A 645 -4.05 22.94 15.33
C LEU A 645 -3.38 24.31 15.49
N LEU A 646 -3.19 25.00 14.36
CA LEU A 646 -2.77 26.37 14.28
C LEU A 646 -3.96 27.30 14.65
N PRO A 647 -3.75 28.33 15.50
CA PRO A 647 -4.81 29.21 15.99
C PRO A 647 -5.73 29.78 14.90
N ARG A 648 -5.19 30.18 13.75
CA ARG A 648 -5.96 30.76 12.63
C ARG A 648 -7.03 29.82 12.05
N TYR A 649 -6.93 28.52 12.28
CA TYR A 649 -7.90 27.53 11.80
C TYR A 649 -8.99 27.19 12.82
N ALA A 650 -8.80 27.50 14.11
CA ALA A 650 -9.82 27.27 15.14
C ALA A 650 -11.13 28.01 14.79
N GLU A 651 -11.05 29.30 14.51
CA GLU A 651 -12.21 30.08 14.12
C GLU A 651 -12.64 29.77 12.68
N LYS A 652 -11.69 29.77 11.74
CA LYS A 652 -11.96 29.63 10.30
C LYS A 652 -12.64 28.30 9.94
N VAL A 653 -12.28 27.20 10.60
CA VAL A 653 -12.77 25.86 10.28
C VAL A 653 -13.82 25.39 11.27
N TYR A 654 -13.55 25.53 12.57
CA TYR A 654 -14.40 24.99 13.63
C TYR A 654 -15.38 26.01 14.21
N GLY A 655 -15.28 27.29 13.81
CA GLY A 655 -16.06 28.38 14.39
C GLY A 655 -15.73 28.65 15.85
N ALA A 656 -14.57 28.19 16.34
CA ALA A 656 -14.17 28.35 17.73
C ALA A 656 -13.54 29.73 17.96
N VAL A 657 -14.09 30.47 18.90
CA VAL A 657 -13.55 31.76 19.36
C VAL A 657 -12.55 31.47 20.47
N ILE A 658 -11.30 31.87 20.26
CA ILE A 658 -10.17 31.49 21.12
C ILE A 658 -9.54 32.70 21.80
N TYR A 659 -8.98 32.49 22.98
CA TYR A 659 -8.17 33.48 23.70
C TYR A 659 -7.03 32.78 24.43
N GLN A 660 -6.01 33.52 24.87
CA GLN A 660 -4.93 32.99 25.70
C GLN A 660 -5.09 33.45 27.15
N ASP A 661 -4.77 32.57 28.10
CA ASP A 661 -4.59 32.95 29.51
C ASP A 661 -3.24 33.65 29.74
N GLU A 662 -3.01 34.11 30.97
CA GLU A 662 -1.74 34.77 31.36
C GLU A 662 -0.51 33.86 31.20
N GLN A 663 -0.71 32.54 31.13
CA GLN A 663 0.33 31.54 30.91
C GLN A 663 0.51 31.18 29.42
N GLY A 664 -0.22 31.84 28.52
CA GLY A 664 -0.14 31.62 27.08
C GLY A 664 -0.88 30.38 26.59
N ARG A 665 -1.66 29.69 27.42
CA ARG A 665 -2.47 28.55 26.99
C ARG A 665 -3.73 29.02 26.30
N TRP A 666 -4.07 28.34 25.22
CA TRP A 666 -5.28 28.60 24.46
C TRP A 666 -6.51 28.06 25.20
N HIS A 667 -7.58 28.85 25.19
CA HIS A 667 -8.90 28.52 25.70
C HIS A 667 -9.95 28.82 24.65
N VAL A 668 -11.07 28.08 24.67
CA VAL A 668 -12.22 28.33 23.78
C VAL A 668 -13.37 29.00 24.55
N ASP A 669 -13.79 30.19 24.12
CA ASP A 669 -15.03 30.82 24.60
C ASP A 669 -16.23 30.08 24.03
N ARG A 670 -16.92 29.32 24.88
CA ARG A 670 -18.05 28.46 24.48
C ARG A 670 -19.25 29.26 23.97
N GLU A 671 -19.56 30.41 24.58
CA GLU A 671 -20.72 31.21 24.20
C GLU A 671 -20.47 31.94 22.88
N ALA A 672 -19.29 32.55 22.74
CA ALA A 672 -18.90 33.21 21.50
C ALA A 672 -18.74 32.20 20.34
N THR A 673 -18.20 31.00 20.63
CA THR A 673 -18.12 29.89 19.66
C THR A 673 -19.50 29.46 19.16
N GLN A 674 -20.50 29.37 20.04
CA GLN A 674 -21.86 29.02 19.60
C GLN A 674 -22.42 30.08 18.65
N LYS A 675 -22.29 31.36 18.98
CA LYS A 675 -22.71 32.47 18.11
C LYS A 675 -22.00 32.44 16.76
N ARG A 676 -20.67 32.28 16.76
CA ARG A 676 -19.88 32.17 15.53
C ARG A 676 -20.29 30.97 14.67
N ARG A 677 -20.59 29.82 15.27
CA ARG A 677 -21.08 28.64 14.54
C ARG A 677 -22.45 28.88 13.90
N GLU A 678 -23.35 29.62 14.55
CA GLU A 678 -24.63 30.03 13.95
C GLU A 678 -24.45 30.98 12.77
N GLU A 679 -23.50 31.91 12.86
CA GLU A 679 -23.11 32.78 11.74
C GLU A 679 -22.55 31.98 10.56
N ILE A 680 -21.63 31.04 10.82
CA ILE A 680 -21.08 30.15 9.77
C ILE A 680 -22.18 29.38 9.06
N ARG A 681 -23.24 28.94 9.77
CA ARG A 681 -24.40 28.29 9.12
C ARG A 681 -25.11 29.25 8.15
N LYS A 682 -25.31 30.51 8.53
CA LYS A 682 -25.89 31.54 7.65
C LYS A 682 -24.97 31.84 6.46
N GLU A 683 -23.67 31.98 6.69
CA GLU A 683 -22.66 32.19 5.63
C GLU A 683 -22.63 31.03 4.63
N ARG A 684 -22.72 29.79 5.11
CA ARG A 684 -22.79 28.58 4.27
C ARG A 684 -24.04 28.59 3.39
N ILE A 685 -25.20 28.96 3.94
CA ILE A 685 -26.45 29.11 3.15
C ILE A 685 -26.31 30.23 2.12
N ALA A 686 -25.77 31.38 2.52
CA ALA A 686 -25.64 32.55 1.64
C ALA A 686 -24.68 32.33 0.47
N ARG A 687 -23.57 31.60 0.67
CA ARG A 687 -22.61 31.28 -0.39
C ARG A 687 -23.00 30.05 -1.23
N ALA A 688 -23.90 29.21 -0.71
CA ALA A 688 -24.29 27.98 -1.39
C ALA A 688 -25.17 28.29 -2.61
N LYS A 689 -24.99 27.49 -3.65
CA LYS A 689 -25.79 27.52 -4.85
C LYS A 689 -26.50 26.16 -5.00
N PRO A 690 -27.77 26.11 -5.46
CA PRO A 690 -28.40 24.83 -5.78
C PRO A 690 -27.54 24.01 -6.73
N THR A 691 -27.33 22.72 -6.44
CA THR A 691 -26.44 21.84 -7.23
C THR A 691 -26.76 21.84 -8.71
N ARG A 692 -28.05 21.89 -9.08
CA ARG A 692 -28.49 21.94 -10.49
C ARG A 692 -27.98 23.18 -11.23
N GLU A 693 -27.81 24.31 -10.55
CA GLU A 693 -27.29 25.54 -11.17
C GLU A 693 -25.78 25.52 -11.31
N TRP A 694 -25.06 24.94 -10.35
CA TRP A 694 -23.62 24.68 -10.50
C TRP A 694 -23.36 23.67 -11.64
N MET A 695 -24.15 22.59 -11.70
CA MET A 695 -24.03 21.57 -12.74
C MET A 695 -24.21 22.14 -14.16
N LYS A 696 -25.08 23.15 -14.33
CA LYS A 696 -25.22 23.84 -15.63
C LYS A 696 -23.93 24.55 -16.03
N GLU A 697 -23.31 25.28 -15.11
CA GLU A 697 -22.04 25.98 -15.37
C GLU A 697 -20.91 25.01 -15.68
N GLU A 698 -20.82 23.92 -14.91
CA GLU A 698 -19.79 22.91 -15.12
C GLU A 698 -20.00 22.14 -16.44
N ARG A 699 -21.25 21.83 -16.79
CA ARG A 699 -21.59 21.25 -18.10
C ARG A 699 -21.14 22.14 -19.26
N GLU A 700 -21.36 23.45 -19.17
CA GLU A 700 -20.91 24.39 -20.20
C GLU A 700 -19.38 24.41 -20.34
N ARG A 701 -18.64 24.28 -19.23
CA ARG A 701 -17.17 24.11 -19.25
C ARG A 701 -16.78 22.79 -19.92
N ILE A 702 -17.46 21.70 -19.61
CA ILE A 702 -17.22 20.38 -20.22
C ILE A 702 -17.48 20.40 -21.73
N LEU A 703 -18.57 21.03 -22.19
CA LEU A 703 -18.87 21.21 -23.61
C LEU A 703 -17.75 21.96 -24.34
N ARG A 704 -17.20 23.00 -23.71
CA ARG A 704 -16.06 23.77 -24.23
C ARG A 704 -14.70 23.10 -23.98
N LYS A 705 -14.65 21.92 -23.36
CA LYS A 705 -13.42 21.21 -22.94
C LYS A 705 -12.49 22.09 -22.09
N GLU A 706 -13.09 22.91 -21.23
CA GLU A 706 -12.41 23.92 -20.42
C GLU A 706 -11.90 23.33 -19.09
N ALA A 707 -10.78 22.61 -19.18
CA ALA A 707 -10.07 22.09 -18.01
C ALA A 707 -8.57 22.01 -18.29
N SER A 708 -7.77 21.87 -17.22
CA SER A 708 -6.34 21.64 -17.35
C SER A 708 -6.05 20.35 -18.14
N VAL A 709 -4.88 20.29 -18.77
CA VAL A 709 -4.52 19.18 -19.68
C VAL A 709 -4.55 17.83 -18.95
N GLN A 710 -4.04 17.77 -17.72
CA GLN A 710 -4.01 16.57 -16.90
C GLN A 710 -5.41 16.06 -16.51
N VAL A 711 -6.40 16.96 -16.30
CA VAL A 711 -7.80 16.58 -16.06
C VAL A 711 -8.41 16.00 -17.34
N ARG A 712 -8.18 16.65 -18.48
CA ARG A 712 -8.65 16.16 -19.77
C ARG A 712 -8.02 14.81 -20.14
N HIS A 713 -6.73 14.64 -19.90
CA HIS A 713 -5.98 13.40 -20.14
C HIS A 713 -6.52 12.26 -19.26
N MET A 714 -6.76 12.50 -17.98
CA MET A 714 -7.36 11.53 -17.06
C MET A 714 -8.71 11.00 -17.60
N PHE A 715 -9.61 11.90 -18.01
CA PHE A 715 -10.89 11.50 -18.58
C PHE A 715 -10.74 10.80 -19.94
N ALA A 716 -9.92 11.33 -20.86
CA ALA A 716 -9.68 10.73 -22.17
C ALA A 716 -9.20 9.28 -22.07
N THR A 717 -8.22 9.01 -21.20
CA THR A 717 -7.67 7.66 -21.00
C THR A 717 -8.67 6.71 -20.32
N SER A 718 -9.45 7.22 -19.36
CA SER A 718 -10.52 6.46 -18.72
C SER A 718 -11.65 6.10 -19.70
N PHE A 719 -12.07 7.03 -20.54
CA PHE A 719 -13.10 6.82 -21.57
C PHE A 719 -12.65 5.81 -22.63
N GLN A 720 -11.38 5.87 -23.03
CA GLN A 720 -10.83 4.93 -24.01
C GLN A 720 -10.85 3.48 -23.50
N LEU A 721 -10.55 3.27 -22.21
CA LEU A 721 -10.57 1.94 -21.59
C LEU A 721 -11.99 1.50 -21.20
N SER A 722 -12.90 2.44 -21.00
CA SER A 722 -14.26 2.17 -20.51
C SER A 722 -15.33 2.95 -21.30
N PRO A 723 -15.89 2.33 -22.36
CA PRO A 723 -17.07 2.85 -23.05
C PRO A 723 -18.28 3.01 -22.10
N LYS A 724 -18.39 2.14 -21.08
CA LYS A 724 -19.44 2.21 -20.07
C LYS A 724 -19.32 3.49 -19.24
N PHE A 725 -18.12 3.81 -18.74
CA PHE A 725 -17.89 5.03 -17.97
C PHE A 725 -18.13 6.29 -18.82
N LEU A 726 -17.70 6.29 -20.09
CA LEU A 726 -18.01 7.38 -21.03
C LEU A 726 -19.52 7.59 -21.19
N ALA A 727 -20.28 6.50 -21.38
CA ALA A 727 -21.73 6.59 -21.51
C ALA A 727 -22.41 7.11 -20.23
N GLU A 728 -21.94 6.68 -19.06
CA GLU A 728 -22.42 7.17 -17.77
C GLU A 728 -22.10 8.66 -17.57
N PHE A 729 -20.89 9.09 -17.94
CA PHE A 729 -20.47 10.49 -17.90
C PHE A 729 -21.32 11.38 -18.82
N LYS A 730 -21.51 10.96 -20.08
CA LYS A 730 -22.37 11.67 -21.05
C LYS A 730 -23.80 11.79 -20.55
N ARG A 731 -24.36 10.71 -19.99
CA ARG A 731 -25.72 10.70 -19.43
C ARG A 731 -25.84 11.61 -18.22
N PHE A 732 -24.86 11.60 -17.31
CA PHE A 732 -24.89 12.43 -16.11
C PHE A 732 -24.84 13.93 -16.44
N TRP A 733 -24.00 14.30 -17.40
CA TRP A 733 -23.82 15.68 -17.83
C TRP A 733 -24.71 16.11 -19.00
N ASP A 734 -25.62 15.24 -19.48
CA ASP A 734 -26.50 15.51 -20.62
C ASP A 734 -25.73 16.05 -21.83
N LEU A 735 -24.66 15.35 -22.22
CA LEU A 735 -23.79 15.76 -23.32
C LEU A 735 -24.30 15.22 -24.67
N PRO A 736 -24.14 15.96 -25.77
CA PRO A 736 -24.45 15.48 -27.11
C PRO A 736 -23.74 14.16 -27.45
N GLU A 737 -24.38 13.32 -28.26
CA GLU A 737 -23.82 12.02 -28.65
C GLU A 737 -22.46 12.17 -29.37
N ASP A 738 -22.29 13.22 -30.16
CA ASP A 738 -21.08 13.56 -30.90
C ASP A 738 -20.00 14.24 -30.06
N TRP A 739 -20.31 14.68 -28.82
CA TRP A 739 -19.27 15.18 -27.92
C TRP A 739 -18.29 14.06 -27.58
N ASN A 740 -16.99 14.32 -27.73
CA ASN A 740 -15.95 13.36 -27.40
C ASN A 740 -14.70 14.08 -26.90
N LEU A 741 -13.90 13.39 -26.08
CA LEU A 741 -12.62 13.85 -25.56
C LEU A 741 -11.61 12.73 -25.78
N THR A 742 -10.72 12.92 -26.75
CA THR A 742 -9.70 11.91 -27.09
C THR A 742 -8.34 12.36 -26.60
N GLU A 743 -7.39 11.44 -26.50
CA GLU A 743 -6.04 11.78 -26.07
C GLU A 743 -5.26 12.54 -27.17
N GLU A 744 -5.60 12.30 -28.44
CA GLU A 744 -4.93 12.87 -29.61
C GLU A 744 -5.11 14.40 -29.72
N GLU A 745 -6.21 14.94 -29.20
CA GLU A 745 -6.48 16.38 -29.22
C GLU A 745 -5.81 17.18 -28.08
N LEU A 746 -5.06 16.51 -27.19
CA LEU A 746 -4.51 17.14 -25.98
C LEU A 746 -3.09 17.69 -26.16
N GLU A 747 -2.47 17.47 -27.33
CA GLU A 747 -1.09 17.91 -27.66
C GLU A 747 -0.04 17.46 -26.61
N VAL A 748 -0.28 16.32 -25.96
CA VAL A 748 0.67 15.67 -25.05
C VAL A 748 1.21 14.37 -25.66
N PRO A 749 2.40 13.91 -25.25
CA PRO A 749 2.86 12.55 -25.57
C PRO A 749 1.83 11.48 -25.20
N THR A 750 1.47 10.62 -26.15
CA THR A 750 0.48 9.53 -25.98
C THR A 750 1.08 8.15 -26.19
N PHE A 751 2.38 8.00 -25.94
CA PHE A 751 3.09 6.72 -26.08
C PHE A 751 2.43 5.65 -25.20
N GLY A 752 2.22 4.45 -25.73
CA GLY A 752 1.52 3.38 -25.02
C GLY A 752 -0.01 3.47 -25.07
N SER A 753 -0.61 4.53 -25.65
CA SER A 753 -2.07 4.63 -25.77
C SER A 753 -2.70 3.55 -26.68
N LYS A 754 -2.02 3.17 -27.77
CA LYS A 754 -2.51 2.20 -28.77
C LYS A 754 -1.67 0.93 -28.88
N HIS A 755 -0.35 1.06 -28.84
CA HIS A 755 0.57 -0.06 -29.09
C HIS A 755 1.17 -0.57 -27.79
N ARG A 756 0.83 -1.81 -27.44
CA ARG A 756 1.17 -2.46 -26.18
C ARG A 756 1.49 -3.92 -26.41
N MET A 757 2.41 -4.46 -25.62
CA MET A 757 2.79 -5.87 -25.69
C MET A 757 2.80 -6.45 -24.28
N SER A 758 1.83 -7.32 -24.00
CA SER A 758 1.76 -7.97 -22.70
C SER A 758 2.80 -9.09 -22.56
N VAL A 759 3.11 -9.46 -21.31
CA VAL A 759 4.13 -10.46 -20.98
C VAL A 759 3.78 -11.86 -21.49
N GLU A 760 2.49 -12.23 -21.53
CA GLU A 760 2.00 -13.52 -22.06
C GLU A 760 2.20 -13.69 -23.58
N GLN A 761 2.58 -12.63 -24.30
CA GLN A 761 2.94 -12.73 -25.71
C GLN A 761 4.38 -13.22 -25.92
N LEU A 762 5.17 -13.35 -24.84
CA LEU A 762 6.50 -13.94 -24.91
C LEU A 762 6.40 -15.48 -24.96
N PRO A 763 7.37 -16.17 -25.60
CA PRO A 763 7.40 -17.63 -25.63
C PRO A 763 7.39 -18.22 -24.22
N ASP A 764 6.64 -19.31 -24.04
CA ASP A 764 6.56 -20.08 -22.79
C ASP A 764 6.05 -19.32 -21.55
N VAL A 765 5.34 -18.20 -21.75
CA VAL A 765 4.75 -17.44 -20.64
C VAL A 765 3.25 -17.69 -20.54
N LYS A 766 2.82 -18.33 -19.46
CA LYS A 766 1.41 -18.43 -19.03
C LYS A 766 1.18 -17.48 -17.85
N ARG A 767 0.47 -16.39 -18.13
CA ARG A 767 0.07 -15.42 -17.10
C ARG A 767 -1.00 -16.01 -16.18
N LEU A 768 -0.92 -15.70 -14.89
CA LEU A 768 -2.00 -15.96 -13.95
C LEU A 768 -3.15 -14.97 -14.12
N VAL A 769 -4.36 -15.48 -14.37
CA VAL A 769 -5.58 -14.67 -14.39
C VAL A 769 -6.37 -14.98 -13.14
N LEU A 770 -6.44 -14.00 -12.22
CA LEU A 770 -7.10 -14.17 -10.92
C LEU A 770 -8.30 -13.22 -10.72
N VAL A 771 -8.62 -12.39 -11.71
CA VAL A 771 -9.66 -11.35 -11.65
C VAL A 771 -10.54 -11.34 -12.90
N GLU A 772 -11.76 -10.81 -12.76
CA GLU A 772 -12.55 -10.12 -13.79
C GLU A 772 -11.67 -9.17 -14.63
N GLU A 773 -11.40 -9.31 -15.93
CA GLU A 773 -10.58 -8.33 -16.69
C GLU A 773 -11.22 -7.69 -17.92
#